data_AF-A0A2W5N879-F1
#
_entry.id   AF-A0A2W5N879-F1
#
_cell.length_a   1.000
_cell.length_b   1.000
_cell.length_c   1.000
_cell.angle_alpha   90.00
_cell.angle_beta   90.00
_cell.angle_gamma   90.00
#
_symmetry.space_group_name_H-M   'P 1'
#
loop_
_entity.id
_entity.type
_entity.pdbx_description
1 polymer ?
#
loop_
_entity_poly.entity_id
_entity_poly.type
_entity_poly.pdbx_seq_one_letter_code
_entity_poly.pdbx_strand_id
1 'polypeptide(L)'
;MRPAAFLFGVIALGATGAGAWYLAREGVARFEVETGAGVGGALAEAGQPWASAATDGLRVLLSGEAPDEAARVRALGVARALVDARRVEDHMTIRAADPVAPPDFSLEILRDGERVSLIGLVPEEGGRAAIRSGLEAAGLAATISDMLQTAAQPMPPGWTDSLALGLRALREAPRAKVSVTPGHVGVAAAVESEAARRDLEARLRAARPKTVMLTLEVTAPRPVISPFQIDFVSDGTTGHFETCSAESVADVVELSVAARPLGLAADPDCAIGLGAPSPDWAEAVARGLEALRALGGGRFAIRDVDATLTAPAGVDPAKLTEVGAALDRALPDVFSLTTVTPPRMETTADGAEVYAPRFDAVLSAGGVLRLGGALQNPTSREAVEAYAAARVGHDRIENTTVIDPTLPDGWPGRVLIGVAALSELREGTLEITPEKVTLRGTGPDAETNARVEALLAEKLGQGGAAELEVAPPPAAPAPAPVPAAATPTQEDPAERAAHCAEDATAILAEGQIRFAPGSAEIDPESAGTIQAIGDVLRGCPRGAFEIGGHTDSQGGPQANLRLSERRAEAVVAALRPEAPAGVRLTARGFGAAEPIADNDTAEGRARNRRITFEVVAEAAAPATTAAGGAAPDAAPAGEATPETTPAGEAAPETAPAEVAPLPAEGSGDEDVAPLPAEGSGDGDME
;
A
#
# COMPACT_ATOMS: atom_id res chain seq x y z
N MET A 1 -33.00 -119.73 60.01
CA MET A 1 -33.21 -118.39 59.40
C MET A 1 -34.12 -118.55 58.17
N ARG A 2 -34.92 -117.55 57.77
CA ARG A 2 -35.82 -117.66 56.60
C ARG A 2 -35.15 -117.09 55.34
N PRO A 3 -34.83 -117.87 54.30
CA PRO A 3 -34.07 -117.38 53.13
C PRO A 3 -34.82 -116.29 52.34
N ALA A 4 -36.16 -116.36 52.28
CA ALA A 4 -36.98 -115.31 51.66
C ALA A 4 -36.79 -113.92 52.30
N ALA A 5 -36.52 -113.86 53.61
CA ALA A 5 -36.27 -112.58 54.30
C ALA A 5 -34.90 -111.98 53.94
N PHE A 6 -33.89 -112.83 53.65
CA PHE A 6 -32.59 -112.38 53.18
C PHE A 6 -32.68 -111.83 51.75
N LEU A 7 -33.35 -112.55 50.84
CA LEU A 7 -33.58 -112.09 49.47
C LEU A 7 -34.37 -110.77 49.44
N PHE A 8 -35.42 -110.65 50.26
CA PHE A 8 -36.19 -109.41 50.39
C PHE A 8 -35.32 -108.26 50.93
N GLY A 9 -34.45 -108.51 51.91
CA GLY A 9 -33.50 -107.53 52.43
C GLY A 9 -32.50 -107.04 51.38
N VAL A 10 -31.95 -107.94 50.56
CA VAL A 10 -31.03 -107.58 49.46
C VAL A 10 -31.75 -106.76 48.38
N ILE A 11 -32.96 -107.16 47.98
CA ILE A 11 -33.76 -106.42 46.99
C ILE A 11 -34.14 -105.03 47.52
N ALA A 12 -34.56 -104.92 48.79
CA ALA A 12 -34.87 -103.65 49.41
C ALA A 12 -33.65 -102.73 49.48
N LEU A 13 -32.48 -103.26 49.90
CA LEU A 13 -31.24 -102.47 50.02
C LEU A 13 -30.73 -102.02 48.64
N GLY A 14 -30.81 -102.89 47.62
CA GLY A 14 -30.51 -102.53 46.23
C GLY A 14 -31.46 -101.48 45.66
N ALA A 15 -32.77 -101.60 45.91
CA ALA A 15 -33.77 -100.61 45.50
C ALA A 15 -33.56 -99.26 46.20
N THR A 16 -33.24 -99.24 47.49
CA THR A 16 -32.90 -97.99 48.21
C THR A 16 -31.59 -97.38 47.72
N GLY A 17 -30.59 -98.20 47.37
CA GLY A 17 -29.32 -97.71 46.80
C GLY A 17 -29.50 -97.08 45.42
N ALA A 18 -30.26 -97.75 44.54
CA ALA A 18 -30.59 -97.23 43.21
C ALA A 18 -31.47 -95.97 43.30
N GLY A 19 -32.46 -95.94 44.20
CA GLY A 19 -33.29 -94.77 44.47
C GLY A 19 -32.48 -93.58 45.01
N ALA A 20 -31.58 -93.82 45.97
CA ALA A 20 -30.70 -92.79 46.51
C ALA A 20 -29.72 -92.24 45.45
N TRP A 21 -29.14 -93.11 44.61
CA TRP A 21 -28.29 -92.68 43.50
C TRP A 21 -29.07 -91.86 42.46
N TYR A 22 -30.28 -92.28 42.09
CA TYR A 22 -31.14 -91.56 41.16
C TYR A 22 -31.53 -90.18 41.72
N LEU A 23 -31.98 -90.11 42.98
CA LEU A 23 -32.32 -88.84 43.64
C LEU A 23 -31.11 -87.92 43.82
N ALA A 24 -29.93 -88.45 44.11
CA ALA A 24 -28.70 -87.67 44.18
C ALA A 24 -28.30 -87.11 42.79
N ARG A 25 -28.37 -87.93 41.73
CA ARG A 25 -28.10 -87.50 40.36
C ARG A 25 -29.09 -86.43 39.89
N GLU A 26 -30.38 -86.64 40.14
CA GLU A 26 -31.46 -85.70 39.80
C GLU A 26 -31.31 -84.38 40.59
N GLY A 27 -30.92 -84.45 41.87
CA GLY A 27 -30.62 -83.28 42.69
C GLY A 27 -29.42 -82.48 42.19
N VAL A 28 -28.33 -83.14 41.80
CA VAL A 28 -27.16 -82.48 41.20
C VAL A 28 -27.53 -81.83 39.87
N ALA A 29 -28.21 -82.54 38.97
CA ALA A 29 -28.59 -82.00 37.66
C ALA A 29 -29.52 -80.77 37.76
N ARG A 30 -30.42 -80.73 38.74
CA ARG A 30 -31.25 -79.54 39.02
C ARG A 30 -30.43 -78.40 39.60
N PHE A 31 -29.54 -78.69 40.56
CA PHE A 31 -28.68 -77.68 41.17
C PHE A 31 -27.68 -77.07 40.17
N GLU A 32 -27.17 -77.86 39.22
CA GLU A 32 -26.39 -77.39 38.06
C GLU A 32 -27.21 -76.40 37.22
N VAL A 33 -28.40 -76.81 36.75
CA VAL A 33 -29.27 -75.95 35.93
C VAL A 33 -29.70 -74.67 36.66
N GLU A 34 -30.09 -74.75 37.93
CA GLU A 34 -30.48 -73.61 38.76
C GLU A 34 -29.28 -72.67 39.00
N THR A 35 -28.08 -73.19 39.28
CA THR A 35 -26.86 -72.38 39.47
C THR A 35 -26.42 -71.72 38.16
N GLY A 36 -26.42 -72.46 37.05
CA GLY A 36 -26.04 -71.94 35.73
C GLY A 36 -26.99 -70.86 35.24
N ALA A 37 -28.31 -71.07 35.38
CA ALA A 37 -29.32 -70.06 35.07
C ALA A 37 -29.20 -68.83 35.99
N GLY A 38 -28.96 -69.01 37.28
CA GLY A 38 -28.78 -67.92 38.24
C GLY A 38 -27.55 -67.05 37.95
N VAL A 39 -26.40 -67.66 37.70
CA VAL A 39 -25.17 -66.92 37.35
C VAL A 39 -25.28 -66.29 35.96
N GLY A 40 -25.82 -66.99 34.96
CA GLY A 40 -26.03 -66.46 33.62
C GLY A 40 -27.01 -65.28 33.60
N GLY A 41 -28.10 -65.36 34.36
CA GLY A 41 -29.05 -64.25 34.55
C GLY A 41 -28.39 -63.03 35.19
N ALA A 42 -27.66 -63.22 36.30
CA ALA A 42 -26.97 -62.13 36.96
C ALA A 42 -25.84 -61.50 36.12
N LEU A 43 -25.16 -62.28 35.27
CA LEU A 43 -24.20 -61.75 34.30
C LEU A 43 -24.88 -60.85 33.27
N ALA A 44 -26.05 -61.24 32.76
CA ALA A 44 -26.83 -60.43 31.84
C ALA A 44 -27.37 -59.15 32.53
N GLU A 45 -27.92 -59.25 33.75
CA GLU A 45 -28.39 -58.12 34.56
C GLU A 45 -27.26 -57.13 34.90
N ALA A 46 -26.05 -57.64 35.17
CA ALA A 46 -24.85 -56.83 35.40
C ALA A 46 -24.20 -56.29 34.11
N GLY A 47 -24.89 -56.35 32.97
CA GLY A 47 -24.43 -55.81 31.69
C GLY A 47 -23.24 -56.56 31.08
N GLN A 48 -23.08 -57.86 31.38
CA GLN A 48 -22.03 -58.74 30.83
C GLN A 48 -22.60 -59.85 29.91
N PRO A 49 -23.47 -59.55 28.91
CA PRO A 49 -24.11 -60.57 28.06
C PRO A 49 -23.14 -61.31 27.12
N TRP A 50 -21.90 -60.86 27.03
CA TRP A 50 -20.80 -61.53 26.32
C TRP A 50 -20.20 -62.69 27.13
N ALA A 51 -20.47 -62.76 28.44
CA ALA A 51 -19.99 -63.80 29.35
C ALA A 51 -21.06 -64.87 29.54
N SER A 52 -20.69 -66.13 29.36
CA SER A 52 -21.55 -67.30 29.59
C SER A 52 -21.07 -68.12 30.78
N ALA A 53 -22.00 -68.79 31.47
CA ALA A 53 -21.72 -69.64 32.63
C ALA A 53 -22.22 -71.06 32.38
N ALA A 54 -21.31 -72.03 32.38
CA ALA A 54 -21.60 -73.46 32.38
C ALA A 54 -21.31 -74.07 33.77
N THR A 55 -21.90 -75.23 34.08
CA THR A 55 -21.76 -75.88 35.40
C THR A 55 -21.37 -77.35 35.29
N ASP A 56 -20.47 -77.79 36.17
CA ASP A 56 -20.07 -79.20 36.34
C ASP A 56 -20.07 -79.56 37.83
N GLY A 57 -21.10 -80.28 38.27
CA GLY A 57 -21.38 -80.65 39.66
C GLY A 57 -21.59 -79.45 40.58
N LEU A 58 -20.48 -78.90 41.08
CA LEU A 58 -20.46 -77.68 41.89
C LEU A 58 -19.67 -76.54 41.25
N ARG A 59 -18.90 -76.79 40.19
CA ARG A 59 -18.09 -75.75 39.55
C ARG A 59 -18.91 -74.90 38.59
N VAL A 60 -18.49 -73.65 38.42
CA VAL A 60 -19.03 -72.71 37.43
C VAL A 60 -17.88 -72.30 36.52
N LEU A 61 -17.98 -72.64 35.24
CA LEU A 61 -17.02 -72.30 34.20
C LEU A 61 -17.52 -71.05 33.48
N LEU A 62 -16.78 -69.95 33.59
CA LEU A 62 -17.05 -68.73 32.84
C LEU A 62 -16.29 -68.75 31.51
N SER A 63 -16.98 -68.50 30.39
CA SER A 63 -16.34 -68.37 29.08
C SER A 63 -17.05 -67.34 28.19
N GLY A 64 -16.27 -66.70 27.33
CA GLY A 64 -16.69 -65.57 26.50
C GLY A 64 -15.50 -64.68 26.14
N GLU A 65 -15.69 -63.77 25.20
CA GLU A 65 -14.69 -62.75 24.84
C GLU A 65 -15.07 -61.41 25.48
N ALA A 66 -14.29 -60.97 26.46
CA ALA A 66 -14.49 -59.68 27.13
C ALA A 66 -14.07 -58.51 26.22
N PRO A 67 -14.85 -57.42 26.12
CA PRO A 67 -14.47 -56.25 25.34
C PRO A 67 -13.26 -55.50 25.95
N ASP A 68 -13.08 -55.60 27.27
CA ASP A 68 -11.96 -55.01 28.02
C ASP A 68 -11.68 -55.83 29.30
N GLU A 69 -10.49 -55.67 29.90
CA GLU A 69 -10.12 -56.41 31.13
C GLU A 69 -10.99 -56.04 32.34
N ALA A 70 -11.49 -54.80 32.42
CA ALA A 70 -12.39 -54.41 33.51
C ALA A 70 -13.77 -55.08 33.34
N ALA A 71 -14.22 -55.36 32.12
CA ALA A 71 -15.40 -56.19 31.85
C ALA A 71 -15.17 -57.62 32.33
N ARG A 72 -14.02 -58.21 32.00
CA ARG A 72 -13.65 -59.55 32.46
C ARG A 72 -13.65 -59.65 33.99
N VAL A 73 -13.04 -58.67 34.67
CA VAL A 73 -13.02 -58.58 36.14
C VAL A 73 -14.42 -58.36 36.72
N ARG A 74 -15.28 -57.54 36.08
CA ARG A 74 -16.69 -57.35 36.49
C ARG A 74 -17.48 -58.67 36.42
N ALA A 75 -17.43 -59.39 35.30
CA ALA A 75 -18.11 -60.67 35.12
C ALA A 75 -17.65 -61.73 36.15
N LEU A 76 -16.33 -61.83 36.36
CA LEU A 76 -15.74 -62.71 37.36
C LEU A 76 -16.17 -62.33 38.79
N GLY A 77 -16.34 -61.04 39.08
CA GLY A 77 -16.87 -60.54 40.36
C GLY A 77 -18.33 -60.94 40.60
N VAL A 78 -19.19 -60.81 39.59
CA VAL A 78 -20.63 -61.18 39.66
C VAL A 78 -20.81 -62.66 39.99
N ALA A 79 -20.11 -63.55 39.28
CA ALA A 79 -20.19 -64.99 39.56
C ALA A 79 -19.71 -65.34 40.97
N ARG A 80 -18.64 -64.67 41.44
CA ARG A 80 -18.05 -64.87 42.79
C ARG A 80 -18.89 -64.29 43.92
N ALA A 81 -19.86 -63.43 43.63
CA ALA A 81 -20.83 -62.94 44.61
C ALA A 81 -21.96 -63.96 44.87
N LEU A 82 -22.27 -64.80 43.87
CA LEU A 82 -23.33 -65.82 43.95
C LEU A 82 -22.80 -67.20 44.36
N VAL A 83 -21.55 -67.51 44.04
CA VAL A 83 -20.96 -68.84 44.24
C VAL A 83 -19.55 -68.69 44.82
N ASP A 84 -19.19 -69.52 45.81
CA ASP A 84 -17.86 -69.51 46.46
C ASP A 84 -16.73 -69.44 45.42
N ALA A 85 -15.84 -68.45 45.56
CA ALA A 85 -14.85 -68.13 44.53
C ALA A 85 -13.89 -69.27 44.17
N ARG A 86 -13.77 -70.31 45.00
CA ARG A 86 -13.01 -71.54 44.72
C ARG A 86 -13.72 -72.50 43.75
N ARG A 87 -14.98 -72.24 43.44
CA ARG A 87 -15.83 -72.99 42.51
C ARG A 87 -15.93 -72.32 41.13
N VAL A 88 -15.42 -71.09 40.97
CA VAL A 88 -15.51 -70.31 39.73
C VAL A 88 -14.20 -70.40 38.95
N GLU A 89 -14.24 -71.10 37.81
CA GLU A 89 -13.13 -71.25 36.87
C GLU A 89 -13.29 -70.22 35.74
N ASP A 90 -12.22 -69.48 35.45
CA ASP A 90 -12.21 -68.39 34.47
C ASP A 90 -11.50 -68.82 33.18
N HIS A 91 -12.30 -68.98 32.12
CA HIS A 91 -11.87 -69.28 30.76
C HIS A 91 -12.33 -68.17 29.79
N MET A 92 -12.50 -66.94 30.28
CA MET A 92 -12.83 -65.77 29.46
C MET A 92 -11.55 -65.21 28.82
N THR A 93 -11.61 -64.90 27.53
CA THR A 93 -10.55 -64.16 26.81
C THR A 93 -10.82 -62.66 26.84
N ILE A 94 -9.86 -61.86 26.41
CA ILE A 94 -10.03 -60.42 26.13
C ILE A 94 -9.93 -60.24 24.62
N ARG A 95 -10.79 -59.42 24.02
CA ARG A 95 -10.70 -59.04 22.62
C ARG A 95 -9.36 -58.35 22.35
N ALA A 96 -8.67 -58.76 21.28
CA ALA A 96 -7.52 -58.03 20.79
C ALA A 96 -7.97 -56.67 20.26
N ALA A 97 -7.34 -55.58 20.72
CA ALA A 97 -7.59 -54.26 20.16
C ALA A 97 -7.12 -54.22 18.69
N ASP A 98 -7.91 -53.57 17.84
CA ASP A 98 -7.52 -53.35 16.44
C ASP A 98 -6.20 -52.57 16.37
N PRO A 99 -5.27 -52.93 15.46
CA PRO A 99 -4.01 -52.23 15.33
C PRO A 99 -4.27 -50.80 14.84
N VAL A 100 -3.96 -49.81 15.68
CA VAL A 100 -4.03 -48.40 15.32
C VAL A 100 -3.18 -48.16 14.08
N ALA A 101 -3.78 -47.61 13.03
CA ALA A 101 -3.06 -47.30 11.80
C ALA A 101 -1.90 -46.35 12.10
N PRO A 102 -0.72 -46.53 11.45
CA PRO A 102 0.38 -45.59 11.60
C PRO A 102 -0.07 -44.20 11.13
N PRO A 103 0.38 -43.11 11.78
CA PRO A 103 -0.03 -41.77 11.40
C PRO A 103 0.55 -41.37 10.04
N ASP A 104 -0.21 -40.62 9.26
CA ASP A 104 0.25 -40.10 7.97
C ASP A 104 1.38 -39.07 8.17
N PHE A 105 2.60 -39.51 7.86
CA PHE A 105 3.77 -38.63 7.87
C PHE A 105 3.69 -37.62 6.72
N SER A 106 3.78 -36.34 7.05
CA SER A 106 3.67 -35.24 6.10
C SER A 106 4.51 -34.07 6.57
N LEU A 107 5.33 -33.53 5.67
CA LEU A 107 6.21 -32.39 5.88
C LEU A 107 5.91 -31.31 4.84
N GLU A 108 5.47 -30.15 5.30
CA GLU A 108 5.43 -28.94 4.48
C GLU A 108 6.63 -28.05 4.80
N ILE A 109 7.31 -27.61 3.76
CA ILE A 109 8.39 -26.64 3.83
C ILE A 109 7.98 -25.41 3.02
N LEU A 110 7.91 -24.26 3.68
CA LEU A 110 7.65 -22.97 3.04
C LEU A 110 8.96 -22.19 2.99
N ARG A 111 9.39 -21.73 1.83
CA ARG A 111 10.57 -20.86 1.64
C ARG A 111 10.18 -19.56 0.95
N ASP A 112 10.63 -18.44 1.52
CA ASP A 112 10.68 -17.12 0.88
C ASP A 112 12.05 -16.49 1.14
N GLY A 113 12.91 -16.47 0.11
CA GLY A 113 14.27 -15.97 0.18
C GLY A 113 15.15 -16.82 1.11
N GLU A 114 15.48 -16.28 2.28
CA GLU A 114 16.26 -16.93 3.34
C GLU A 114 15.39 -17.48 4.49
N ARG A 115 14.09 -17.12 4.53
CA ARG A 115 13.16 -17.59 5.56
C ARG A 115 12.62 -18.95 5.16
N VAL A 116 12.74 -19.92 6.07
CA VAL A 116 12.18 -21.28 5.93
C VAL A 116 11.24 -21.57 7.10
N SER A 117 10.07 -22.13 6.82
CA SER A 117 9.15 -22.67 7.85
C SER A 117 8.91 -24.16 7.60
N LEU A 118 8.94 -24.96 8.68
CA LEU A 118 8.80 -26.41 8.66
C LEU A 118 7.56 -26.81 9.47
N ILE A 119 6.59 -27.45 8.84
CA ILE A 119 5.27 -27.76 9.43
C ILE A 119 4.94 -29.23 9.17
N GLY A 120 4.35 -29.92 10.15
CA GLY A 120 3.82 -31.28 9.98
C GLY A 120 4.42 -32.33 10.93
N LEU A 121 4.24 -33.60 10.57
CA LEU A 121 4.61 -34.77 11.37
C LEU A 121 5.67 -35.60 10.63
N VAL A 122 6.81 -35.83 11.29
CA VAL A 122 7.96 -36.55 10.71
C VAL A 122 8.35 -37.75 11.59
N PRO A 123 8.97 -38.80 11.04
CA PRO A 123 9.48 -39.91 11.85
C PRO A 123 10.62 -39.43 12.75
N GLU A 124 10.75 -40.04 13.93
CA GLU A 124 11.83 -39.74 14.88
C GLU A 124 13.21 -40.07 14.27
N GLU A 125 13.37 -41.27 13.70
CA GLU A 125 14.51 -41.63 12.87
C GLU A 125 14.33 -41.09 11.43
N GLY A 126 15.35 -40.43 10.88
CA GLY A 126 15.33 -39.93 9.50
C GLY A 126 14.44 -38.71 9.23
N GLY A 127 13.73 -38.17 10.23
CA GLY A 127 12.97 -36.92 10.12
C GLY A 127 13.79 -35.68 10.49
N ARG A 128 13.52 -35.10 11.67
CA ARG A 128 13.92 -33.72 12.06
C ARG A 128 15.42 -33.42 11.88
N ALA A 129 16.29 -34.37 12.25
CA ALA A 129 17.74 -34.21 12.12
C ALA A 129 18.22 -34.21 10.66
N ALA A 130 17.64 -35.07 9.81
CA ALA A 130 17.98 -35.13 8.39
C ALA A 130 17.49 -33.88 7.63
N ILE A 131 16.29 -33.39 7.96
CA ILE A 131 15.75 -32.12 7.45
C ILE A 131 16.71 -30.97 7.78
N ARG A 132 17.12 -30.84 9.05
CA ARG A 132 18.01 -29.76 9.50
C ARG A 132 19.38 -29.79 8.80
N SER A 133 20.03 -30.95 8.77
CA SER A 133 21.32 -31.11 8.07
C SER A 133 21.19 -30.86 6.54
N GLY A 134 20.04 -31.22 5.94
CA GLY A 134 19.74 -30.91 4.55
C GLY A 134 19.58 -29.42 4.25
N LEU A 135 18.96 -28.66 5.18
CA LEU A 135 18.84 -27.20 5.08
C LEU A 135 20.18 -26.50 5.28
N GLU A 136 20.99 -26.95 6.24
CA GLU A 136 22.37 -26.50 6.45
C GLU A 136 23.22 -26.72 5.18
N ALA A 137 23.16 -27.91 4.59
CA ALA A 137 23.84 -28.23 3.33
C ALA A 137 23.29 -27.49 2.09
N ALA A 138 22.11 -26.88 2.20
CA ALA A 138 21.53 -25.99 1.19
C ALA A 138 21.83 -24.49 1.44
N GLY A 139 22.48 -24.14 2.56
CA GLY A 139 22.73 -22.75 2.96
C GLY A 139 21.53 -22.04 3.61
N LEU A 140 20.48 -22.78 3.98
CA LEU A 140 19.18 -22.25 4.42
C LEU A 140 18.98 -22.29 5.94
N ALA A 141 20.07 -22.25 6.70
CA ALA A 141 20.06 -22.39 8.16
C ALA A 141 19.76 -21.09 8.94
N ALA A 142 19.81 -19.93 8.29
CA ALA A 142 19.82 -18.62 8.96
C ALA A 142 18.49 -18.27 9.67
N THR A 143 17.34 -18.54 9.03
CA THR A 143 16.02 -18.20 9.57
C THR A 143 15.04 -19.37 9.40
N ILE A 144 15.13 -20.37 10.29
CA ILE A 144 14.23 -21.53 10.31
C ILE A 144 13.18 -21.38 11.42
N SER A 145 11.89 -21.42 11.05
CA SER A 145 10.77 -21.66 11.96
C SER A 145 10.45 -23.16 11.98
N ASP A 146 10.74 -23.85 13.10
CA ASP A 146 10.60 -25.31 13.22
C ASP A 146 9.34 -25.67 14.03
N MET A 147 8.22 -25.89 13.34
CA MET A 147 6.92 -26.28 13.91
C MET A 147 6.65 -27.79 13.78
N LEU A 148 7.70 -28.60 13.60
CA LEU A 148 7.57 -30.04 13.38
C LEU A 148 7.21 -30.82 14.65
N GLN A 149 6.37 -31.84 14.48
CA GLN A 149 6.11 -32.88 15.46
C GLN A 149 6.84 -34.18 15.04
N THR A 150 7.20 -35.01 16.01
CA THR A 150 7.92 -36.27 15.79
C THR A 150 7.14 -37.46 16.35
N ALA A 151 6.93 -38.49 15.53
CA ALA A 151 6.31 -39.74 15.96
C ALA A 151 7.36 -40.87 16.09
N ALA A 152 7.31 -41.58 17.22
CA ALA A 152 8.10 -42.79 17.49
C ALA A 152 7.48 -44.01 16.78
N GLN A 153 7.48 -43.95 15.45
CA GLN A 153 6.95 -44.98 14.53
C GLN A 153 7.97 -45.28 13.43
N PRO A 154 8.00 -46.48 12.85
CA PRO A 154 8.95 -46.84 11.81
C PRO A 154 8.89 -45.89 10.59
N MET A 155 10.06 -45.49 10.07
CA MET A 155 10.15 -44.65 8.88
C MET A 155 9.51 -45.38 7.67
N PRO A 156 8.53 -44.76 6.98
CA PRO A 156 7.81 -45.41 5.90
C PRO A 156 8.65 -45.49 4.60
N PRO A 157 8.37 -46.47 3.72
CA PRO A 157 9.08 -46.61 2.45
C PRO A 157 8.93 -45.36 1.58
N GLY A 158 10.00 -44.98 0.88
CA GLY A 158 10.03 -43.79 0.02
C GLY A 158 10.20 -42.45 0.74
N TRP A 159 10.17 -42.40 2.08
CA TRP A 159 10.41 -41.16 2.84
C TRP A 159 11.74 -40.49 2.48
N THR A 160 12.85 -41.23 2.57
CA THR A 160 14.20 -40.70 2.31
C THR A 160 14.38 -40.15 0.89
N ASP A 161 13.83 -40.85 -0.11
CA ASP A 161 13.87 -40.42 -1.51
C ASP A 161 13.06 -39.14 -1.73
N SER A 162 11.89 -39.05 -1.08
CA SER A 162 10.96 -37.92 -1.18
C SER A 162 11.53 -36.69 -0.46
N LEU A 163 12.11 -36.86 0.72
CA LEU A 163 12.81 -35.81 1.46
C LEU A 163 14.04 -35.30 0.69
N ALA A 164 14.85 -36.18 0.10
CA ALA A 164 16.02 -35.79 -0.70
C ALA A 164 15.64 -35.00 -1.96
N LEU A 165 14.53 -35.37 -2.63
CA LEU A 165 14.00 -34.63 -3.77
C LEU A 165 13.40 -33.28 -3.34
N GLY A 166 12.67 -33.24 -2.22
CA GLY A 166 12.08 -32.01 -1.66
C GLY A 166 13.15 -30.98 -1.25
N LEU A 167 14.19 -31.41 -0.54
CA LEU A 167 15.32 -30.54 -0.17
C LEU A 167 16.09 -30.01 -1.39
N ARG A 168 16.22 -30.81 -2.46
CA ARG A 168 16.76 -30.33 -3.75
C ARG A 168 15.88 -29.25 -4.36
N ALA A 169 14.57 -29.47 -4.45
CA ALA A 169 13.63 -28.49 -4.98
C ALA A 169 13.67 -27.17 -4.19
N LEU A 170 13.72 -27.26 -2.86
CA LEU A 170 13.84 -26.12 -1.97
C LEU A 170 15.12 -25.30 -2.18
N ARG A 171 16.24 -25.95 -2.50
CA ARG A 171 17.51 -25.26 -2.82
C ARG A 171 17.45 -24.55 -4.17
N GLU A 172 16.82 -25.17 -5.17
CA GLU A 172 16.76 -24.65 -6.54
C GLU A 172 15.64 -23.63 -6.80
N ALA A 173 14.67 -23.48 -5.88
CA ALA A 173 13.61 -22.48 -5.95
C ALA A 173 13.66 -21.53 -4.72
N PRO A 174 13.90 -20.21 -4.90
CA PRO A 174 14.00 -19.25 -3.79
C PRO A 174 12.65 -18.87 -3.16
N ARG A 175 11.54 -19.11 -3.87
CA ARG A 175 10.16 -18.96 -3.38
C ARG A 175 9.37 -20.22 -3.72
N ALA A 176 9.11 -21.05 -2.71
CA ALA A 176 8.43 -22.33 -2.91
C ALA A 176 7.71 -22.84 -1.66
N LYS A 177 6.60 -23.53 -1.90
CA LYS A 177 6.02 -24.53 -0.99
C LYS A 177 6.42 -25.91 -1.52
N VAL A 178 7.10 -26.69 -0.68
CA VAL A 178 7.45 -28.08 -0.94
C VAL A 178 6.71 -28.95 0.07
N SER A 179 5.82 -29.83 -0.39
CA SER A 179 5.11 -30.80 0.45
C SER A 179 5.69 -32.19 0.18
N VAL A 180 6.06 -32.91 1.24
CA VAL A 180 6.74 -34.21 1.19
C VAL A 180 5.95 -35.23 2.00
N THR A 181 5.57 -36.34 1.37
CA THR A 181 4.92 -37.50 1.99
C THR A 181 5.60 -38.79 1.49
N PRO A 182 5.31 -39.99 2.05
CA PRO A 182 5.99 -41.22 1.67
C PRO A 182 5.73 -41.60 0.20
N GLY A 183 6.72 -41.34 -0.67
CA GLY A 183 6.63 -41.63 -2.11
C GLY A 183 6.00 -40.51 -2.95
N HIS A 184 5.74 -39.33 -2.39
CA HIS A 184 5.26 -38.17 -3.16
C HIS A 184 5.91 -36.85 -2.71
N VAL A 185 6.17 -35.99 -3.70
CA VAL A 185 6.62 -34.62 -3.51
C VAL A 185 5.78 -33.68 -4.38
N GLY A 186 5.17 -32.69 -3.75
CA GLY A 186 4.61 -31.51 -4.43
C GLY A 186 5.57 -30.33 -4.34
N VAL A 187 5.77 -29.62 -5.45
CA VAL A 187 6.55 -28.37 -5.50
C VAL A 187 5.71 -27.30 -6.19
N ALA A 188 5.18 -26.36 -5.40
CA ALA A 188 4.59 -25.12 -5.90
C ALA A 188 5.63 -24.00 -5.76
N ALA A 189 5.96 -23.30 -6.84
CA ALA A 189 7.08 -22.34 -6.85
C ALA A 189 6.82 -21.11 -7.73
N ALA A 190 7.50 -20.01 -7.39
CA ALA A 190 7.56 -18.80 -8.21
C ALA A 190 9.02 -18.55 -8.62
N VAL A 191 9.23 -18.26 -9.91
CA VAL A 191 10.55 -17.99 -10.51
C VAL A 191 10.51 -16.71 -11.37
N GLU A 192 11.68 -16.15 -11.62
CA GLU A 192 11.86 -14.82 -12.24
C GLU A 192 11.55 -14.79 -13.75
N SER A 193 11.57 -15.93 -14.44
CA SER A 193 11.34 -15.97 -15.89
C SER A 193 10.81 -17.31 -16.39
N GLU A 194 10.19 -17.27 -17.57
CA GLU A 194 9.70 -18.44 -18.30
C GLU A 194 10.82 -19.43 -18.66
N ALA A 195 12.05 -18.95 -18.88
CA ALA A 195 13.22 -19.79 -19.07
C ALA A 195 13.59 -20.51 -17.75
N ALA A 196 13.67 -19.77 -16.64
CA ALA A 196 13.95 -20.34 -15.32
C ALA A 196 12.90 -21.38 -14.90
N ARG A 197 11.63 -21.22 -15.28
CA ARG A 197 10.57 -22.22 -15.07
C ARG A 197 10.92 -23.53 -15.77
N ARG A 198 11.18 -23.48 -17.08
CA ARG A 198 11.49 -24.66 -17.90
C ARG A 198 12.72 -25.39 -17.38
N ASP A 199 13.76 -24.65 -17.02
CA ASP A 199 15.00 -25.20 -16.48
C ASP A 199 14.79 -25.86 -15.11
N LEU A 200 14.08 -25.21 -14.18
CA LEU A 200 13.76 -25.78 -12.87
C LEU A 200 12.93 -27.06 -13.02
N GLU A 201 11.85 -27.02 -13.81
CA GLU A 201 11.02 -28.19 -14.07
C GLU A 201 11.80 -29.35 -14.70
N ALA A 202 12.68 -29.05 -15.68
CA ALA A 202 13.51 -30.06 -16.33
C ALA A 202 14.49 -30.71 -15.35
N ARG A 203 15.19 -29.91 -14.52
CA ARG A 203 16.13 -30.43 -13.52
C ARG A 203 15.42 -31.27 -12.45
N LEU A 204 14.25 -30.86 -11.97
CA LEU A 204 13.48 -31.62 -10.98
C LEU A 204 12.89 -32.92 -11.56
N ARG A 205 12.37 -32.90 -12.80
CA ARG A 205 11.91 -34.12 -13.49
C ARG A 205 13.06 -35.10 -13.75
N ALA A 206 14.26 -34.60 -14.09
CA ALA A 206 15.45 -35.43 -14.29
C ALA A 206 16.03 -36.00 -12.98
N ALA A 207 15.90 -35.26 -11.86
CA ALA A 207 16.39 -35.70 -10.54
C ALA A 207 15.43 -36.65 -9.79
N ARG A 208 14.19 -36.83 -10.27
CA ARG A 208 13.13 -37.59 -9.61
C ARG A 208 13.45 -39.10 -9.51
N PRO A 209 13.54 -39.69 -8.31
CA PRO A 209 13.65 -41.14 -8.12
C PRO A 209 12.44 -41.90 -8.70
N LYS A 210 12.63 -43.14 -9.17
CA LYS A 210 11.54 -43.98 -9.71
C LYS A 210 10.47 -44.35 -8.66
N THR A 211 10.83 -44.23 -7.39
CA THR A 211 10.03 -44.47 -6.18
C THR A 211 9.15 -43.28 -5.77
N VAL A 212 9.28 -42.12 -6.43
CA VAL A 212 8.64 -40.88 -6.01
C VAL A 212 7.77 -40.29 -7.12
N MET A 213 6.49 -40.07 -6.84
CA MET A 213 5.60 -39.25 -7.66
C MET A 213 5.90 -37.77 -7.42
N LEU A 214 6.00 -36.98 -8.49
CA LEU A 214 6.36 -35.55 -8.43
C LEU A 214 5.28 -34.70 -9.09
N THR A 215 4.66 -33.81 -8.31
CA THR A 215 3.75 -32.76 -8.80
C THR A 215 4.50 -31.43 -8.85
N LEU A 216 4.40 -30.70 -9.97
CA LEU A 216 5.06 -29.41 -10.17
C LEU A 216 4.04 -28.34 -10.56
N GLU A 217 4.01 -27.25 -9.79
CA GLU A 217 3.16 -26.07 -10.02
C GLU A 217 4.07 -24.83 -10.02
N VAL A 218 4.83 -24.65 -11.11
CA VAL A 218 5.81 -23.57 -11.24
C VAL A 218 5.24 -22.40 -12.03
N THR A 219 5.30 -21.21 -11.44
CA THR A 219 4.80 -19.96 -12.02
C THR A 219 5.95 -19.00 -12.33
N ALA A 220 5.84 -18.29 -13.46
CA ALA A 220 6.76 -17.24 -13.87
C ALA A 220 5.96 -15.96 -14.14
N PRO A 221 5.61 -15.17 -13.11
CA PRO A 221 4.96 -13.88 -13.32
C PRO A 221 5.86 -12.94 -14.11
N ARG A 222 5.29 -12.11 -15.00
CA ARG A 222 6.04 -11.01 -15.63
C ARG A 222 6.58 -10.09 -14.51
N PRO A 223 7.86 -9.67 -14.53
CA PRO A 223 8.36 -8.70 -13.56
C PRO A 223 7.60 -7.37 -13.73
N VAL A 224 7.46 -6.61 -12.65
CA VAL A 224 6.86 -5.26 -12.71
C VAL A 224 8.00 -4.24 -12.79
N ILE A 225 7.94 -3.36 -13.79
CA ILE A 225 8.92 -2.30 -14.04
C ILE A 225 8.31 -0.97 -13.58
N SER A 226 9.06 -0.21 -12.78
CA SER A 226 8.70 1.17 -12.40
C SER A 226 9.98 1.93 -12.01
N PRO A 227 10.22 3.16 -12.53
CA PRO A 227 9.45 3.82 -13.58
C PRO A 227 9.54 3.05 -14.92
N PHE A 228 8.49 3.14 -15.74
CA PHE A 228 8.51 2.58 -17.09
C PHE A 228 9.10 3.62 -18.04
N GLN A 229 10.27 3.36 -18.62
CA GLN A 229 11.03 4.42 -19.29
C GLN A 229 11.80 3.98 -20.54
N ILE A 230 11.89 4.92 -21.48
CA ILE A 230 12.72 4.88 -22.67
C ILE A 230 13.53 6.17 -22.70
N ASP A 231 14.80 6.09 -23.07
CA ASP A 231 15.59 7.26 -23.42
C ASP A 231 16.46 6.92 -24.63
N PHE A 232 16.28 7.65 -25.72
CA PHE A 232 16.94 7.42 -27.01
C PHE A 232 17.63 8.69 -27.51
N VAL A 233 18.91 8.56 -27.87
CA VAL A 233 19.78 9.65 -28.35
C VAL A 233 20.29 9.32 -29.75
N SER A 234 20.21 10.28 -30.68
CA SER A 234 20.75 10.17 -32.03
C SER A 234 21.37 11.47 -32.54
N ASP A 235 22.51 11.35 -33.23
CA ASP A 235 23.14 12.45 -33.97
C ASP A 235 22.61 12.63 -35.41
N GLY A 236 21.58 11.86 -35.78
CA GLY A 236 21.03 11.78 -37.14
C GLY A 236 21.68 10.71 -38.03
N THR A 237 22.78 10.10 -37.58
CA THR A 237 23.52 9.03 -38.28
C THR A 237 23.79 7.79 -37.42
N THR A 238 23.98 7.99 -36.11
CA THR A 238 24.18 6.97 -35.08
C THR A 238 23.13 7.18 -33.99
N GLY A 239 22.48 6.11 -33.55
CA GLY A 239 21.40 6.18 -32.56
C GLY A 239 21.46 5.01 -31.58
N HIS A 240 21.10 5.25 -30.31
CA HIS A 240 21.09 4.23 -29.27
C HIS A 240 20.10 4.58 -28.15
N PHE A 241 19.67 3.54 -27.43
CA PHE A 241 18.92 3.69 -26.19
C PHE A 241 19.90 3.81 -25.02
N GLU A 242 19.76 4.86 -24.20
CA GLU A 242 20.37 4.92 -22.86
C GLU A 242 19.56 4.07 -21.86
N THR A 243 18.23 4.03 -22.01
CA THR A 243 17.34 3.11 -21.27
C THR A 243 16.22 2.59 -22.17
N CYS A 244 15.72 1.38 -21.91
CA CYS A 244 14.58 0.80 -22.64
C CYS A 244 13.71 -0.12 -21.76
N SER A 245 12.39 0.08 -21.82
CA SER A 245 11.35 -0.72 -21.15
C SER A 245 10.27 -1.11 -22.17
N ALA A 246 9.79 -2.35 -22.09
CA ALA A 246 8.79 -2.93 -23.00
C ALA A 246 7.82 -3.89 -22.26
N GLU A 247 6.57 -3.98 -22.70
CA GLU A 247 5.57 -4.94 -22.18
C GLU A 247 5.81 -6.35 -22.74
N SER A 248 6.29 -6.43 -23.99
CA SER A 248 6.53 -7.68 -24.71
C SER A 248 7.72 -7.64 -25.68
N VAL A 249 8.09 -8.80 -26.21
CA VAL A 249 9.12 -8.95 -27.26
C VAL A 249 8.67 -8.32 -28.59
N ALA A 250 7.36 -8.19 -28.85
CA ALA A 250 6.88 -7.56 -30.07
C ALA A 250 7.18 -6.06 -30.08
N ASP A 251 6.99 -5.40 -28.94
CA ASP A 251 7.29 -3.98 -28.73
C ASP A 251 8.77 -3.70 -29.00
N VAL A 252 9.68 -4.55 -28.49
CA VAL A 252 11.13 -4.42 -28.75
C VAL A 252 11.44 -4.46 -30.25
N VAL A 253 10.72 -5.29 -31.02
CA VAL A 253 10.85 -5.32 -32.49
C VAL A 253 10.30 -4.05 -33.14
N GLU A 254 9.17 -3.51 -32.67
CA GLU A 254 8.59 -2.26 -33.15
C GLU A 254 9.51 -1.06 -32.87
N LEU A 255 10.01 -0.94 -31.64
CA LEU A 255 10.99 0.05 -31.21
C LEU A 255 12.26 -0.02 -32.06
N SER A 256 12.77 -1.22 -32.32
CA SER A 256 13.90 -1.44 -33.25
C SER A 256 13.60 -0.94 -34.67
N VAL A 257 12.40 -1.18 -35.19
CA VAL A 257 12.01 -0.74 -36.54
C VAL A 257 11.91 0.80 -36.59
N ALA A 258 11.36 1.44 -35.57
CA ALA A 258 11.27 2.91 -35.47
C ALA A 258 12.63 3.59 -35.28
N ALA A 259 13.57 2.95 -34.57
CA ALA A 259 14.90 3.49 -34.25
C ALA A 259 15.97 3.28 -35.34
N ARG A 260 15.83 2.26 -36.20
CA ARG A 260 16.79 1.99 -37.30
C ARG A 260 17.02 3.19 -38.25
N PRO A 261 15.99 3.97 -38.67
CA PRO A 261 16.18 5.21 -39.43
C PRO A 261 16.99 6.31 -38.72
N LEU A 262 17.21 6.21 -37.41
CA LEU A 262 17.99 7.15 -36.60
C LEU A 262 19.42 6.63 -36.29
N GLY A 263 19.85 5.55 -36.95
CA GLY A 263 21.20 5.00 -36.82
C GLY A 263 21.35 3.90 -35.76
N LEU A 264 20.26 3.25 -35.33
CA LEU A 264 20.34 2.08 -34.44
C LEU A 264 21.00 0.89 -35.16
N ALA A 265 22.15 0.44 -34.64
CA ALA A 265 22.98 -0.59 -35.28
C ALA A 265 22.64 -2.05 -34.90
N ALA A 266 21.98 -2.27 -33.76
CA ALA A 266 21.60 -3.58 -33.25
C ALA A 266 20.31 -3.47 -32.41
N ASP A 267 19.59 -4.59 -32.23
CA ASP A 267 18.36 -4.60 -31.43
C ASP A 267 18.66 -4.36 -29.93
N PRO A 268 17.86 -3.56 -29.21
CA PRO A 268 18.17 -3.11 -27.85
C PRO A 268 17.85 -4.17 -26.77
N ASP A 269 18.67 -4.18 -25.72
CA ASP A 269 18.48 -5.03 -24.53
C ASP A 269 17.48 -4.36 -23.56
N CYS A 270 16.20 -4.41 -23.92
CA CYS A 270 15.11 -3.78 -23.16
C CYS A 270 14.67 -4.64 -21.98
N ALA A 271 14.35 -4.00 -20.85
CA ALA A 271 13.67 -4.66 -19.74
C ALA A 271 12.23 -5.00 -20.15
N ILE A 272 11.89 -6.29 -20.21
CA ILE A 272 10.54 -6.77 -20.58
C ILE A 272 9.73 -7.10 -19.33
N GLY A 273 8.63 -6.39 -19.09
CA GLY A 273 7.82 -6.53 -17.88
C GLY A 273 6.49 -5.80 -17.94
N LEU A 274 5.64 -6.05 -16.95
CA LEU A 274 4.41 -5.30 -16.71
C LEU A 274 4.74 -3.88 -16.21
N GLY A 275 3.94 -2.90 -16.59
CA GLY A 275 3.96 -1.58 -15.95
C GLY A 275 3.91 -0.39 -16.90
N ALA A 276 3.65 -0.61 -18.19
CA ALA A 276 3.45 0.51 -19.09
C ALA A 276 2.23 1.36 -18.66
N PRO A 277 2.30 2.69 -18.76
CA PRO A 277 1.19 3.59 -18.40
C PRO A 277 0.02 3.52 -19.41
N SER A 278 0.25 2.95 -20.59
CA SER A 278 -0.71 2.79 -21.68
C SER A 278 -0.43 1.50 -22.46
N PRO A 279 -1.44 0.79 -22.99
CA PRO A 279 -1.22 -0.26 -24.00
C PRO A 279 -0.51 0.27 -25.25
N ASP A 280 -0.66 1.57 -25.54
CA ASP A 280 -0.12 2.22 -26.74
C ASP A 280 1.32 2.74 -26.54
N TRP A 281 2.04 2.24 -25.53
CA TRP A 281 3.41 2.66 -25.19
C TRP A 281 4.40 2.54 -26.36
N ALA A 282 4.38 1.40 -27.07
CA ALA A 282 5.27 1.16 -28.21
C ALA A 282 5.02 2.19 -29.33
N GLU A 283 3.74 2.50 -29.62
CA GLU A 283 3.38 3.53 -30.59
C GLU A 283 3.83 4.92 -30.10
N ALA A 284 3.54 5.30 -28.84
CA ALA A 284 3.92 6.59 -28.29
C ALA A 284 5.43 6.86 -28.42
N VAL A 285 6.26 5.84 -28.14
CA VAL A 285 7.72 5.91 -28.36
C VAL A 285 8.04 6.00 -29.85
N ALA A 286 7.40 5.19 -30.71
CA ALA A 286 7.63 5.26 -32.16
C ALA A 286 7.27 6.64 -32.76
N ARG A 287 6.23 7.33 -32.24
CA ARG A 287 5.93 8.73 -32.58
C ARG A 287 7.05 9.68 -32.15
N GLY A 288 7.59 9.53 -30.94
CA GLY A 288 8.74 10.29 -30.46
C GLY A 288 10.00 10.12 -31.32
N LEU A 289 10.28 8.88 -31.76
CA LEU A 289 11.37 8.59 -32.69
C LEU A 289 11.11 9.18 -34.09
N GLU A 290 9.87 9.16 -34.58
CA GLU A 290 9.51 9.86 -35.82
C GLU A 290 9.68 11.39 -35.72
N ALA A 291 9.41 11.98 -34.56
CA ALA A 291 9.69 13.40 -34.30
C ALA A 291 11.20 13.72 -34.34
N LEU A 292 12.06 12.90 -33.72
CA LEU A 292 13.52 13.03 -33.86
C LEU A 292 13.97 12.93 -35.33
N ARG A 293 13.36 12.02 -36.11
CA ARG A 293 13.63 11.84 -37.54
C ARG A 293 13.24 13.08 -38.35
N ALA A 294 12.17 13.76 -37.98
CA ALA A 294 11.77 15.03 -38.57
C ALA A 294 12.72 16.18 -38.20
N LEU A 295 13.20 16.24 -36.95
CA LEU A 295 14.19 17.23 -36.50
C LEU A 295 15.55 17.03 -37.17
N GLY A 296 16.01 15.78 -37.29
CA GLY A 296 17.30 15.39 -37.86
C GLY A 296 18.28 14.77 -36.84
N GLY A 297 17.76 14.25 -35.72
CA GLY A 297 18.53 13.84 -34.54
C GLY A 297 17.92 14.41 -33.26
N GLY A 298 18.66 14.38 -32.15
CA GLY A 298 18.24 14.88 -30.84
C GLY A 298 18.15 13.78 -29.77
N ARG A 299 17.36 14.04 -28.72
CA ARG A 299 17.03 13.08 -27.65
C ARG A 299 15.53 13.02 -27.44
N PHE A 300 14.97 11.83 -27.40
CA PHE A 300 13.58 11.58 -26.98
C PHE A 300 13.62 10.68 -25.76
N ALA A 301 13.16 11.22 -24.64
CA ALA A 301 13.01 10.51 -23.38
C ALA A 301 11.52 10.47 -23.03
N ILE A 302 11.04 9.34 -22.53
CA ILE A 302 9.69 9.22 -22.00
C ILE A 302 9.74 8.35 -20.75
N ARG A 303 9.15 8.86 -19.67
CA ARG A 303 9.17 8.23 -18.35
C ARG A 303 7.76 8.27 -17.78
N ASP A 304 7.20 7.09 -17.57
CA ASP A 304 5.80 6.91 -17.20
C ASP A 304 4.95 7.76 -18.18
N VAL A 305 4.17 8.74 -17.72
CA VAL A 305 3.37 9.59 -18.62
C VAL A 305 4.11 10.77 -19.25
N ASP A 306 5.33 11.10 -18.81
CA ASP A 306 5.99 12.36 -19.20
C ASP A 306 7.02 12.16 -20.32
N ALA A 307 6.73 12.71 -21.50
CA ALA A 307 7.60 12.71 -22.67
C ALA A 307 8.38 14.04 -22.82
N THR A 308 9.64 13.94 -23.25
CA THR A 308 10.53 15.07 -23.49
C THR A 308 11.22 14.92 -24.85
N LEU A 309 11.03 15.90 -25.73
CA LEU A 309 11.65 15.99 -27.05
C LEU A 309 12.69 17.12 -27.07
N THR A 310 13.96 16.76 -27.08
CA THR A 310 15.10 17.69 -27.15
C THR A 310 15.68 17.71 -28.56
N ALA A 311 15.69 18.88 -29.20
CA ALA A 311 16.24 19.02 -30.56
C ALA A 311 17.79 18.91 -30.60
N PRO A 312 18.39 18.62 -31.76
CA PRO A 312 19.83 18.74 -31.99
C PRO A 312 20.23 20.20 -32.26
N ALA A 313 21.50 20.53 -32.00
CA ALA A 313 22.01 21.90 -32.10
C ALA A 313 21.85 22.49 -33.52
N GLY A 314 21.57 23.80 -33.60
CA GLY A 314 21.37 24.52 -34.87
C GLY A 314 20.00 24.36 -35.52
N VAL A 315 19.07 23.60 -34.93
CA VAL A 315 17.68 23.52 -35.42
C VAL A 315 16.90 24.81 -35.13
N ASP A 316 16.15 25.27 -36.13
CA ASP A 316 15.24 26.42 -36.02
C ASP A 316 14.16 26.17 -34.95
N PRO A 317 14.00 27.05 -33.94
CA PRO A 317 12.92 26.97 -32.96
C PRO A 317 11.52 26.87 -33.58
N ALA A 318 11.27 27.47 -34.75
CA ALA A 318 9.99 27.34 -35.45
C ALA A 318 9.73 25.89 -35.90
N LYS A 319 10.77 25.20 -36.38
CA LYS A 319 10.70 23.77 -36.76
C LYS A 319 10.49 22.87 -35.53
N LEU A 320 11.12 23.18 -34.39
CA LEU A 320 10.86 22.45 -33.14
C LEU A 320 9.41 22.65 -32.66
N THR A 321 8.87 23.87 -32.75
CA THR A 321 7.45 24.13 -32.42
C THR A 321 6.51 23.37 -33.36
N GLU A 322 6.78 23.35 -34.66
CA GLU A 322 5.98 22.59 -35.64
C GLU A 322 5.99 21.08 -35.37
N VAL A 323 7.18 20.49 -35.18
CA VAL A 323 7.33 19.06 -34.90
C VAL A 323 6.79 18.68 -33.52
N GLY A 324 7.00 19.53 -32.51
CA GLY A 324 6.43 19.37 -31.17
C GLY A 324 4.91 19.33 -31.21
N ALA A 325 4.28 20.33 -31.84
CA ALA A 325 2.82 20.37 -32.02
C ALA A 325 2.29 19.33 -33.02
N ALA A 326 3.14 18.58 -33.73
CA ALA A 326 2.76 17.39 -34.49
C ALA A 326 2.84 16.13 -33.64
N LEU A 327 3.86 15.98 -32.79
CA LEU A 327 4.01 14.88 -31.83
C LEU A 327 2.93 14.93 -30.75
N ASP A 328 2.66 16.11 -30.18
CA ASP A 328 1.63 16.35 -29.16
C ASP A 328 0.24 15.82 -29.58
N ARG A 329 -0.13 16.01 -30.85
CA ARG A 329 -1.38 15.50 -31.45
C ARG A 329 -1.32 14.05 -31.96
N ALA A 330 -0.17 13.39 -31.82
CA ALA A 330 0.06 12.00 -32.23
C ALA A 330 0.34 11.07 -31.04
N LEU A 331 0.66 11.63 -29.87
CA LEU A 331 0.68 10.90 -28.60
C LEU A 331 -0.75 10.65 -28.10
N PRO A 332 -1.04 9.50 -27.48
CA PRO A 332 -2.29 9.27 -26.77
C PRO A 332 -2.50 10.25 -25.60
N ASP A 333 -3.75 10.66 -25.35
CA ASP A 333 -4.20 11.66 -24.34
C ASP A 333 -3.63 11.50 -22.91
N VAL A 334 -3.08 10.33 -22.56
CA VAL A 334 -2.50 10.05 -21.24
C VAL A 334 -1.05 10.55 -21.08
N PHE A 335 -0.39 10.96 -22.16
CA PHE A 335 1.01 11.40 -22.15
C PHE A 335 1.13 12.93 -22.18
N SER A 336 2.07 13.50 -21.43
CA SER A 336 2.46 14.91 -21.50
C SER A 336 3.67 15.08 -22.43
N LEU A 337 3.79 16.22 -23.13
CA LEU A 337 4.96 16.53 -23.95
C LEU A 337 5.63 17.84 -23.55
N THR A 338 6.91 17.75 -23.18
CA THR A 338 7.81 18.91 -23.05
C THR A 338 8.76 18.97 -24.25
N THR A 339 8.90 20.14 -24.88
CA THR A 339 9.94 20.39 -25.89
C THR A 339 11.09 21.21 -25.32
N VAL A 340 12.33 20.86 -25.68
CA VAL A 340 13.55 21.52 -25.24
C VAL A 340 14.40 21.91 -26.44
N THR A 341 14.72 23.20 -26.53
CA THR A 341 15.64 23.72 -27.56
C THR A 341 17.06 23.66 -27.01
N PRO A 342 18.02 23.00 -27.69
CA PRO A 342 19.43 23.15 -27.34
C PRO A 342 19.86 24.60 -27.56
N PRO A 343 20.84 25.10 -26.81
CA PRO A 343 21.14 26.52 -26.77
C PRO A 343 21.68 27.09 -28.08
N ARG A 344 21.47 28.39 -28.25
CA ARG A 344 22.02 29.17 -29.36
C ARG A 344 23.52 29.37 -29.16
N MET A 345 24.29 29.08 -30.20
CA MET A 345 25.69 29.47 -30.30
C MET A 345 25.82 30.68 -31.23
N GLU A 346 26.69 31.63 -30.88
CA GLU A 346 27.05 32.76 -31.72
C GLU A 346 28.46 32.55 -32.30
N THR A 347 28.62 32.80 -33.61
CA THR A 347 29.93 32.77 -34.25
C THR A 347 30.71 34.05 -33.93
N THR A 348 31.76 33.91 -33.12
CA THR A 348 32.68 35.00 -32.79
C THR A 348 33.43 35.53 -34.03
N ALA A 349 34.06 36.70 -33.90
CA ALA A 349 34.82 37.32 -35.00
C ALA A 349 35.98 36.46 -35.53
N ASP A 350 36.51 35.54 -34.71
CA ASP A 350 37.56 34.59 -35.09
C ASP A 350 37.00 33.28 -35.72
N GLY A 351 35.69 33.17 -35.89
CA GLY A 351 35.00 32.02 -36.49
C GLY A 351 34.67 30.88 -35.54
N ALA A 352 34.95 31.01 -34.23
CA ALA A 352 34.58 30.01 -33.23
C ALA A 352 33.12 30.21 -32.78
N GLU A 353 32.32 29.15 -32.79
CA GLU A 353 30.98 29.14 -32.20
C GLU A 353 31.09 29.07 -30.67
N VAL A 354 30.43 30.00 -29.98
CA VAL A 354 30.43 30.11 -28.52
C VAL A 354 28.99 30.10 -28.00
N TYR A 355 28.75 29.33 -26.95
CA TYR A 355 27.50 29.30 -26.20
C TYR A 355 27.13 30.71 -25.72
N ALA A 356 26.04 31.27 -26.25
CA ALA A 356 25.64 32.66 -26.04
C ALA A 356 24.19 32.73 -25.53
N PRO A 357 23.94 32.28 -24.28
CA PRO A 357 22.62 32.39 -23.68
C PRO A 357 22.29 33.86 -23.41
N ARG A 358 21.05 34.24 -23.67
CA ARG A 358 20.54 35.56 -23.30
C ARG A 358 19.09 35.48 -22.86
N PHE A 359 18.68 36.42 -22.02
CA PHE A 359 17.28 36.72 -21.74
C PHE A 359 17.03 38.17 -22.14
N ASP A 360 15.91 38.42 -22.83
CA ASP A 360 15.50 39.76 -23.26
C ASP A 360 14.06 40.06 -22.84
N ALA A 361 13.81 41.29 -22.40
CA ALA A 361 12.47 41.76 -22.05
C ALA A 361 12.26 43.22 -22.44
N VAL A 362 11.04 43.55 -22.88
CA VAL A 362 10.69 44.88 -23.37
C VAL A 362 9.36 45.30 -22.75
N LEU A 363 9.39 46.39 -21.97
CA LEU A 363 8.21 47.07 -21.46
C LEU A 363 7.89 48.25 -22.38
N SER A 364 6.76 48.18 -23.07
CA SER A 364 6.28 49.27 -23.91
C SER A 364 5.59 50.38 -23.10
N ALA A 365 5.59 51.62 -23.59
CA ALA A 365 4.74 52.69 -23.03
C ALA A 365 3.23 52.37 -23.02
N GLY A 366 2.81 51.36 -23.80
CA GLY A 366 1.47 50.78 -23.76
C GLY A 366 1.24 49.80 -22.61
N GLY A 367 2.20 49.63 -21.68
CA GLY A 367 2.11 48.74 -20.52
C GLY A 367 2.07 47.25 -20.87
N VAL A 368 2.47 46.87 -22.09
CA VAL A 368 2.63 45.47 -22.50
C VAL A 368 4.10 45.08 -22.33
N LEU A 369 4.33 43.94 -21.69
CA LEU A 369 5.64 43.37 -21.36
C LEU A 369 5.89 42.11 -22.20
N ARG A 370 6.86 42.18 -23.09
CA ARG A 370 7.36 41.04 -23.88
C ARG A 370 8.53 40.39 -23.14
N LEU A 371 8.54 39.05 -23.07
CA LEU A 371 9.59 38.24 -22.45
C LEU A 371 10.15 37.25 -23.50
N GLY A 372 11.47 37.10 -23.57
CA GLY A 372 12.15 36.29 -24.58
C GLY A 372 13.52 35.80 -24.14
N GLY A 373 14.12 34.92 -24.95
CA GLY A 373 15.39 34.27 -24.62
C GLY A 373 15.25 33.06 -23.69
N ALA A 374 16.31 32.72 -22.97
CA ALA A 374 16.46 31.43 -22.29
C ALA A 374 16.21 31.47 -20.78
N LEU A 375 15.57 30.43 -20.25
CA LEU A 375 15.32 30.18 -18.82
C LEU A 375 15.70 28.74 -18.44
N GLN A 376 16.09 28.49 -17.19
CA GLN A 376 16.82 27.27 -16.81
C GLN A 376 15.95 26.01 -16.76
N ASN A 377 14.66 26.15 -16.46
CA ASN A 377 13.69 25.05 -16.30
C ASN A 377 12.24 25.58 -16.36
N PRO A 378 11.22 24.72 -16.56
CA PRO A 378 9.81 25.14 -16.63
C PRO A 378 9.36 25.97 -15.41
N THR A 379 9.74 25.57 -14.20
CA THR A 379 9.42 26.29 -12.96
C THR A 379 9.98 27.72 -12.94
N SER A 380 11.16 27.94 -13.53
CA SER A 380 11.72 29.30 -13.68
C SER A 380 10.99 30.14 -14.72
N ARG A 381 10.38 29.54 -15.75
CA ARG A 381 9.46 30.24 -16.67
C ARG A 381 8.20 30.68 -15.92
N GLU A 382 7.54 29.73 -15.26
CA GLU A 382 6.33 29.97 -14.48
C GLU A 382 6.54 31.05 -13.40
N ALA A 383 7.64 31.00 -12.66
CA ALA A 383 7.97 31.99 -11.64
C ALA A 383 8.21 33.40 -12.23
N VAL A 384 8.89 33.51 -13.38
CA VAL A 384 9.12 34.80 -14.06
C VAL A 384 7.83 35.36 -14.65
N GLU A 385 6.99 34.50 -15.22
CA GLU A 385 5.71 34.89 -15.82
C GLU A 385 4.68 35.30 -14.76
N ALA A 386 4.53 34.54 -13.67
CA ALA A 386 3.67 34.89 -12.54
C ALA A 386 4.14 36.19 -11.85
N TYR A 387 5.46 36.38 -11.71
CA TYR A 387 6.02 37.63 -11.17
C TYR A 387 5.73 38.83 -12.09
N ALA A 388 5.87 38.66 -13.41
CA ALA A 388 5.50 39.68 -14.38
C ALA A 388 3.99 39.98 -14.36
N ALA A 389 3.13 38.94 -14.26
CA ALA A 389 1.68 39.08 -14.21
C ALA A 389 1.22 39.87 -12.98
N ALA A 390 1.87 39.66 -11.83
CA ALA A 390 1.66 40.44 -10.61
C ALA A 390 2.11 41.91 -10.71
N ARG A 391 2.82 42.32 -11.78
CA ARG A 391 3.27 43.70 -12.02
C ARG A 391 2.49 44.43 -13.12
N VAL A 392 2.29 43.79 -14.29
CA VAL A 392 1.62 44.44 -15.44
C VAL A 392 0.20 43.94 -15.70
N GLY A 393 -0.22 42.85 -15.07
CA GLY A 393 -1.49 42.16 -15.35
C GLY A 393 -1.35 41.08 -16.44
N HIS A 394 -2.08 39.98 -16.28
CA HIS A 394 -1.94 38.78 -17.11
C HIS A 394 -2.23 39.01 -18.60
N ASP A 395 -3.20 39.88 -18.93
CA ASP A 395 -3.61 40.19 -20.31
C ASP A 395 -2.58 41.03 -21.10
N ARG A 396 -1.45 41.40 -20.47
CA ARG A 396 -0.45 42.33 -21.02
C ARG A 396 0.93 41.70 -21.16
N ILE A 397 1.01 40.36 -21.18
CA ILE A 397 2.26 39.60 -21.26
C ILE A 397 2.31 38.80 -22.54
N GLU A 398 3.44 38.88 -23.23
CA GLU A 398 3.79 38.05 -24.37
C GLU A 398 5.04 37.25 -24.00
N ASN A 399 4.87 36.01 -23.51
CA ASN A 399 5.99 35.13 -23.17
C ASN A 399 6.43 34.29 -24.38
N THR A 400 7.69 34.43 -24.77
CA THR A 400 8.34 33.70 -25.89
C THR A 400 9.64 33.01 -25.47
N THR A 401 9.81 32.77 -24.16
CA THR A 401 11.03 32.18 -23.60
C THR A 401 11.18 30.68 -23.93
N VAL A 402 12.42 30.23 -24.11
CA VAL A 402 12.81 28.82 -24.29
C VAL A 402 13.45 28.26 -23.02
N ILE A 403 13.42 26.94 -22.84
CA ILE A 403 14.13 26.28 -21.75
C ILE A 403 15.52 25.85 -22.22
N ASP A 404 16.56 26.26 -21.48
CA ASP A 404 17.95 25.82 -21.64
C ASP A 404 18.49 25.33 -20.27
N PRO A 405 18.63 24.02 -20.03
CA PRO A 405 19.12 23.49 -18.76
C PRO A 405 20.63 23.70 -18.55
N THR A 406 21.37 24.20 -19.56
CA THR A 406 22.82 24.46 -19.46
C THR A 406 23.17 25.85 -18.89
N LEU A 407 22.14 26.66 -18.59
CA LEU A 407 22.29 27.99 -18.01
C LEU A 407 23.00 28.01 -16.65
N PRO A 408 23.86 29.00 -16.37
CA PRO A 408 24.59 29.11 -15.11
C PRO A 408 23.69 29.22 -13.86
N ASP A 409 24.20 28.72 -12.73
CA ASP A 409 23.53 28.84 -11.43
C ASP A 409 23.19 30.30 -11.08
N GLY A 410 21.99 30.48 -10.53
CA GLY A 410 21.44 31.80 -10.19
C GLY A 410 20.88 32.59 -11.37
N TRP A 411 20.89 32.07 -12.61
CA TRP A 411 20.27 32.73 -13.76
C TRP A 411 18.80 33.13 -13.54
N PRO A 412 17.90 32.26 -12.99
CA PRO A 412 16.52 32.68 -12.68
C PRO A 412 16.46 33.88 -11.71
N GLY A 413 17.39 33.97 -10.76
CA GLY A 413 17.50 35.11 -9.84
C GLY A 413 17.88 36.40 -10.57
N ARG A 414 18.87 36.35 -11.48
CA ARG A 414 19.25 37.50 -12.31
C ARG A 414 18.07 38.00 -13.15
N VAL A 415 17.32 37.08 -13.76
CA VAL A 415 16.12 37.40 -14.55
C VAL A 415 15.05 38.06 -13.70
N LEU A 416 14.70 37.50 -12.55
CA LEU A 416 13.69 38.09 -11.65
C LEU A 416 14.10 39.49 -11.16
N ILE A 417 15.38 39.72 -10.84
CA ILE A 417 15.90 41.04 -10.47
C ILE A 417 15.77 42.04 -11.65
N GLY A 418 16.12 41.61 -12.87
CA GLY A 418 16.02 42.44 -14.07
C GLY A 418 14.58 42.79 -14.43
N VAL A 419 13.66 41.82 -14.38
CA VAL A 419 12.22 42.02 -14.64
C VAL A 419 11.59 42.89 -13.56
N ALA A 420 12.01 42.75 -12.29
CA ALA A 420 11.62 43.66 -11.21
C ALA A 420 12.05 45.11 -11.53
N ALA A 421 13.32 45.32 -11.86
CA ALA A 421 13.86 46.63 -12.18
C ALA A 421 13.19 47.28 -13.41
N LEU A 422 12.92 46.50 -14.46
CA LEU A 422 12.18 46.94 -15.64
C LEU A 422 10.72 47.35 -15.31
N SER A 423 10.08 46.64 -14.37
CA SER A 423 8.68 46.90 -13.97
C SER A 423 8.46 48.18 -13.17
N GLU A 424 9.52 48.84 -12.69
CA GLU A 424 9.45 50.16 -12.03
C GLU A 424 9.55 51.33 -13.05
N LEU A 425 9.81 51.04 -14.34
CA LEU A 425 9.91 52.03 -15.41
C LEU A 425 8.57 52.22 -16.14
N ARG A 426 8.38 53.34 -16.84
CA ARG A 426 7.21 53.54 -17.73
C ARG A 426 7.36 52.82 -19.06
N GLU A 427 8.58 52.73 -19.54
CA GLU A 427 8.99 51.96 -20.72
C GLU A 427 10.49 51.65 -20.61
N GLY A 428 10.93 50.56 -21.23
CA GLY A 428 12.33 50.17 -21.23
C GLY A 428 12.64 48.83 -21.89
N THR A 429 13.93 48.53 -22.00
CA THR A 429 14.47 47.26 -22.51
C THR A 429 15.50 46.70 -21.54
N LEU A 430 15.36 45.42 -21.22
CA LEU A 430 16.27 44.63 -20.40
C LEU A 430 16.95 43.58 -21.28
N GLU A 431 18.26 43.44 -21.14
CA GLU A 431 19.08 42.40 -21.76
C GLU A 431 19.99 41.78 -20.69
N ILE A 432 20.03 40.46 -20.61
CA ILE A 432 20.85 39.69 -19.65
C ILE A 432 21.68 38.68 -20.42
N THR A 433 22.99 38.69 -20.21
CA THR A 433 23.97 37.68 -20.67
C THR A 433 24.72 37.11 -19.44
N PRO A 434 25.61 36.11 -19.60
CA PRO A 434 26.44 35.63 -18.48
C PRO A 434 27.31 36.74 -17.86
N GLU A 435 27.84 37.64 -18.69
CA GLU A 435 28.82 38.66 -18.32
C GLU A 435 28.17 39.96 -17.82
N LYS A 436 27.00 40.32 -18.35
CA LYS A 436 26.39 41.64 -18.12
C LYS A 436 24.86 41.62 -17.98
N VAL A 437 24.36 42.66 -17.34
CA VAL A 437 22.93 43.04 -17.34
C VAL A 437 22.84 44.48 -17.84
N THR A 438 22.12 44.69 -18.93
CA THR A 438 21.87 46.02 -19.51
C THR A 438 20.40 46.38 -19.31
N LEU A 439 20.11 47.51 -18.65
CA LEU A 439 18.76 48.07 -18.54
C LEU A 439 18.75 49.50 -19.11
N ARG A 440 17.76 49.79 -19.95
CA ARG A 440 17.57 51.08 -20.62
C ARG A 440 16.11 51.50 -20.50
N GLY A 441 15.80 52.78 -20.25
CA GLY A 441 14.40 53.22 -20.22
C GLY A 441 14.16 54.57 -19.52
N THR A 442 12.90 54.83 -19.17
CA THR A 442 12.47 56.08 -18.51
C THR A 442 11.55 55.79 -17.33
N GLY A 443 11.95 56.16 -16.11
CA GLY A 443 11.12 56.02 -14.92
C GLY A 443 10.01 57.07 -14.79
N PRO A 444 9.13 56.94 -13.79
CA PRO A 444 8.12 57.96 -13.47
C PRO A 444 8.75 59.28 -12.98
N ASP A 445 9.79 59.19 -12.15
CA ASP A 445 10.45 60.29 -11.45
C ASP A 445 11.92 59.94 -11.12
N ALA A 446 12.70 60.94 -10.66
CA ALA A 446 14.13 60.78 -10.39
C ALA A 446 14.46 59.95 -9.14
N GLU A 447 13.55 59.84 -8.17
CA GLU A 447 13.73 58.96 -7.00
C GLU A 447 13.50 57.50 -7.40
N THR A 448 12.47 57.23 -8.20
CA THR A 448 12.23 55.89 -8.75
C THR A 448 13.39 55.43 -9.63
N ASN A 449 13.98 56.30 -10.46
CA ASN A 449 15.23 56.00 -11.15
C ASN A 449 16.31 55.56 -10.14
N ALA A 450 16.60 56.36 -9.10
CA ALA A 450 17.60 56.06 -8.08
C ALA A 450 17.35 54.73 -7.32
N ARG A 451 16.08 54.38 -7.05
CA ARG A 451 15.72 53.09 -6.43
C ARG A 451 16.00 51.91 -7.36
N VAL A 452 15.81 52.07 -8.68
CA VAL A 452 16.17 51.05 -9.68
C VAL A 452 17.69 50.87 -9.77
N GLU A 453 18.49 51.95 -9.77
CA GLU A 453 19.95 51.85 -9.78
C GLU A 453 20.45 51.11 -8.53
N ALA A 454 19.91 51.46 -7.35
CA ALA A 454 20.26 50.83 -6.08
C ALA A 454 19.89 49.34 -6.04
N LEU A 455 18.70 48.96 -6.52
CA LEU A 455 18.25 47.56 -6.57
C LEU A 455 19.17 46.71 -7.45
N LEU A 456 19.54 47.21 -8.64
CA LEU A 456 20.45 46.51 -9.54
C LEU A 456 21.86 46.40 -8.94
N ALA A 457 22.40 47.50 -8.39
CA ALA A 457 23.73 47.53 -7.80
C ALA A 457 23.86 46.60 -6.57
N GLU A 458 22.86 46.57 -5.69
CA GLU A 458 22.86 45.72 -4.50
C GLU A 458 22.70 44.23 -4.85
N LYS A 459 21.80 43.89 -5.79
CA LYS A 459 21.40 42.49 -6.04
C LYS A 459 22.20 41.80 -7.15
N LEU A 460 22.84 42.52 -8.06
CA LEU A 460 23.67 41.95 -9.14
C LEU A 460 25.19 42.07 -8.91
N GLY A 461 25.61 42.86 -7.91
CA GLY A 461 27.01 43.25 -7.66
C GLY A 461 28.03 42.14 -7.32
N GLN A 462 27.66 40.86 -7.43
CA GLN A 462 28.57 39.71 -7.34
C GLN A 462 28.62 38.85 -8.62
N GLY A 463 27.85 39.17 -9.66
CA GLY A 463 27.61 38.27 -10.79
C GLY A 463 27.97 38.78 -12.21
N GLY A 464 28.06 40.08 -12.43
CA GLY A 464 28.34 40.63 -13.76
C GLY A 464 28.36 42.16 -13.80
N ALA A 465 28.71 42.74 -14.95
CA ALA A 465 28.69 44.18 -15.16
C ALA A 465 27.25 44.68 -15.39
N ALA A 466 26.78 45.59 -14.55
CA ALA A 466 25.50 46.28 -14.76
C ALA A 466 25.74 47.57 -15.57
N GLU A 467 25.13 47.68 -16.75
CA GLU A 467 25.14 48.89 -17.57
C GLU A 467 23.73 49.50 -17.61
N LEU A 468 23.61 50.75 -17.17
CA LEU A 468 22.33 51.38 -16.87
C LEU A 468 22.23 52.75 -17.56
N GLU A 469 21.29 52.87 -18.48
CA GLU A 469 20.95 54.15 -19.14
C GLU A 469 19.47 54.47 -18.88
N VAL A 470 19.18 55.09 -17.73
CA VAL A 470 17.84 55.58 -17.40
C VAL A 470 17.77 57.08 -17.63
N ALA A 471 16.90 57.52 -18.53
CA ALA A 471 16.72 58.94 -18.83
C ALA A 471 16.02 59.66 -17.66
N PRO A 472 16.47 60.88 -17.28
CA PRO A 472 15.68 61.73 -16.41
C PRO A 472 14.39 62.16 -17.14
N PRO A 473 13.22 62.17 -16.48
CA PRO A 473 11.98 62.54 -17.13
C PRO A 473 12.00 64.01 -17.61
N PRO A 474 11.31 64.34 -18.72
CA PRO A 474 11.30 65.70 -19.26
C PRO A 474 10.73 66.69 -18.26
N ALA A 475 11.45 67.79 -18.03
CA ALA A 475 11.11 68.77 -17.01
C ALA A 475 9.76 69.45 -17.30
N ALA A 476 8.78 69.24 -16.41
CA ALA A 476 7.47 69.86 -16.49
C ALA A 476 7.53 71.37 -16.24
N PRO A 477 6.69 72.20 -16.91
CA PRO A 477 6.63 73.64 -16.65
C PRO A 477 6.12 73.93 -15.24
N ALA A 478 6.71 74.95 -14.60
CA ALA A 478 6.48 75.24 -13.18
C ALA A 478 5.02 75.66 -12.88
N PRO A 479 4.38 75.09 -11.83
CA PRO A 479 3.05 75.50 -11.40
C PRO A 479 3.09 76.85 -10.66
N ALA A 480 1.96 77.58 -10.72
CA ALA A 480 1.76 78.82 -9.98
C ALA A 480 1.63 78.56 -8.45
N PRO A 481 1.99 79.53 -7.59
CA PRO A 481 2.03 79.31 -6.15
C PRO A 481 0.62 79.19 -5.53
N VAL A 482 0.43 78.13 -4.74
CA VAL A 482 -0.74 77.91 -3.88
C VAL A 482 -0.28 77.99 -2.41
N PRO A 483 -1.08 78.51 -1.46
CA PRO A 483 -0.61 78.77 -0.09
C PRO A 483 -0.17 77.53 0.70
N ALA A 484 0.63 77.77 1.75
CA ALA A 484 1.34 76.73 2.49
C ALA A 484 0.43 75.71 3.21
N ALA A 485 0.70 74.43 2.91
CA ALA A 485 0.66 73.28 3.81
C ALA A 485 -0.39 73.28 4.94
N ALA A 486 -1.50 72.58 4.69
CA ALA A 486 -1.97 71.58 5.66
C ALA A 486 -1.27 70.26 5.33
N THR A 487 -0.63 69.62 6.31
CA THR A 487 -0.02 68.29 6.13
C THR A 487 -1.13 67.25 5.91
N PRO A 488 -1.00 66.31 4.97
CA PRO A 488 -1.84 65.11 5.01
C PRO A 488 -1.48 64.32 6.28
N THR A 489 -2.44 64.14 7.18
CA THR A 489 -2.28 63.26 8.34
C THR A 489 -1.92 61.87 7.84
N GLN A 490 -0.79 61.31 8.29
CA GLN A 490 -0.51 59.91 8.04
C GLN A 490 -1.33 59.08 9.04
N GLU A 491 -2.43 58.50 8.55
CA GLU A 491 -3.30 57.62 9.31
C GLU A 491 -2.51 56.44 9.88
N ASP A 492 -2.73 56.15 11.17
CA ASP A 492 -1.95 55.15 11.88
C ASP A 492 -2.12 53.78 11.21
N PRO A 493 -1.05 52.98 11.01
CA PRO A 493 -1.17 51.60 10.57
C PRO A 493 -2.21 50.76 11.35
N ALA A 494 -2.43 51.06 12.64
CA ALA A 494 -3.47 50.45 13.46
C ALA A 494 -4.89 50.91 13.08
N GLU A 495 -5.09 52.20 12.79
CA GLU A 495 -6.39 52.74 12.32
C GLU A 495 -6.76 52.14 10.96
N ARG A 496 -5.79 52.02 10.04
CA ARG A 496 -6.02 51.37 8.74
C ARG A 496 -6.22 49.85 8.86
N ALA A 497 -5.67 49.20 9.88
CA ALA A 497 -5.95 47.80 10.16
C ALA A 497 -7.37 47.59 10.70
N ALA A 498 -7.87 48.52 11.54
CA ALA A 498 -9.25 48.53 12.01
C ALA A 498 -10.24 48.67 10.84
N HIS A 499 -10.00 49.62 9.92
CA HIS A 499 -10.83 49.82 8.72
C HIS A 499 -10.98 48.52 7.90
N CYS A 500 -9.89 47.79 7.69
CA CYS A 500 -9.91 46.48 7.02
C CYS A 500 -10.78 45.42 7.71
N ALA A 501 -10.86 45.42 9.05
CA ALA A 501 -11.72 44.50 9.78
C ALA A 501 -13.19 44.94 9.74
N GLU A 502 -13.46 46.25 9.70
CA GLU A 502 -14.80 46.80 9.47
C GLU A 502 -15.31 46.44 8.06
N ASP A 503 -14.49 46.60 7.01
CA ASP A 503 -14.80 46.19 5.64
C ASP A 503 -15.08 44.68 5.52
N ALA A 504 -14.20 43.84 6.08
CA ALA A 504 -14.41 42.39 6.10
C ALA A 504 -15.67 41.98 6.88
N THR A 505 -15.99 42.70 7.97
CA THR A 505 -17.22 42.48 8.75
C THR A 505 -18.47 42.94 7.99
N ALA A 506 -18.39 44.01 7.20
CA ALA A 506 -19.49 44.44 6.33
C ALA A 506 -19.78 43.38 5.25
N ILE A 507 -18.74 42.83 4.61
CA ILE A 507 -18.88 41.74 3.64
C ILE A 507 -19.51 40.49 4.28
N LEU A 508 -19.10 40.12 5.51
CA LEU A 508 -19.71 39.01 6.27
C LEU A 508 -21.16 39.27 6.69
N ALA A 509 -21.58 40.54 6.81
CA ALA A 509 -22.96 40.92 7.10
C ALA A 509 -23.87 40.85 5.86
N GLU A 510 -23.34 41.14 4.67
CA GLU A 510 -24.07 41.01 3.39
C GLU A 510 -24.10 39.57 2.88
N GLY A 511 -23.00 38.81 3.05
CA GLY A 511 -22.90 37.40 2.67
C GLY A 511 -22.21 36.56 3.75
N GLN A 512 -22.94 35.66 4.41
CA GLN A 512 -22.38 34.76 5.42
C GLN A 512 -21.68 33.56 4.77
N ILE A 513 -20.47 33.22 5.22
CA ILE A 513 -19.77 32.00 4.81
C ILE A 513 -20.57 30.78 5.30
N ARG A 514 -21.02 29.96 4.35
CA ARG A 514 -21.86 28.77 4.60
C ARG A 514 -20.98 27.51 4.67
N PHE A 515 -21.46 26.51 5.38
CA PHE A 515 -20.77 25.23 5.59
C PHE A 515 -21.76 24.07 5.52
N ALA A 516 -21.33 22.92 5.02
CA ALA A 516 -22.16 21.72 4.99
C ALA A 516 -22.56 21.25 6.42
N PRO A 517 -23.73 20.59 6.60
CA PRO A 517 -24.21 20.17 7.92
C PRO A 517 -23.19 19.30 8.68
N GLY A 518 -22.82 19.72 9.90
CA GLY A 518 -21.80 19.05 10.72
C GLY A 518 -20.36 19.17 10.23
N SER A 519 -20.12 19.72 9.03
CA SER A 519 -18.80 19.85 8.40
C SER A 519 -18.14 21.20 8.68
N ALA A 520 -16.82 21.26 8.49
CA ALA A 520 -16.04 22.50 8.37
C ALA A 520 -15.71 22.84 6.91
N GLU A 521 -16.14 22.00 5.97
CA GLU A 521 -16.10 22.26 4.53
C GLU A 521 -16.99 23.44 4.15
N ILE A 522 -16.41 24.39 3.42
CA ILE A 522 -17.03 25.63 2.97
C ILE A 522 -17.92 25.32 1.76
N ASP A 523 -19.13 25.85 1.77
CA ASP A 523 -20.07 25.73 0.66
C ASP A 523 -19.57 26.55 -0.55
N PRO A 524 -19.52 26.00 -1.78
CA PRO A 524 -19.10 26.73 -2.99
C PRO A 524 -19.86 28.04 -3.25
N GLU A 525 -21.10 28.19 -2.79
CA GLU A 525 -21.82 29.48 -2.85
C GLU A 525 -21.07 30.63 -2.12
N SER A 526 -20.25 30.29 -1.12
CA SER A 526 -19.49 31.24 -0.29
C SER A 526 -18.22 31.76 -0.97
N ALA A 527 -17.84 31.23 -2.14
CA ALA A 527 -16.58 31.58 -2.81
C ALA A 527 -16.47 33.08 -3.11
N GLY A 528 -17.57 33.72 -3.54
CA GLY A 528 -17.60 35.16 -3.80
C GLY A 528 -17.39 36.02 -2.54
N THR A 529 -17.94 35.60 -1.39
CA THR A 529 -17.69 36.26 -0.09
C THR A 529 -16.21 36.15 0.30
N ILE A 530 -15.62 34.97 0.14
CA ILE A 530 -14.21 34.73 0.49
C ILE A 530 -13.29 35.52 -0.43
N GLN A 531 -13.59 35.57 -1.73
CA GLN A 531 -12.86 36.42 -2.67
C GLN A 531 -12.96 37.90 -2.26
N ALA A 532 -14.15 38.42 -1.98
CA ALA A 532 -14.33 39.82 -1.56
C ALA A 532 -13.55 40.17 -0.27
N ILE A 533 -13.47 39.26 0.70
CA ILE A 533 -12.62 39.44 1.89
C ILE A 533 -11.13 39.39 1.52
N GLY A 534 -10.72 38.52 0.61
CA GLY A 534 -9.35 38.48 0.05
C GLY A 534 -8.96 39.77 -0.67
N ASP A 535 -9.87 40.35 -1.45
CA ASP A 535 -9.72 41.65 -2.11
C ASP A 535 -9.48 42.79 -1.12
N VAL A 536 -10.18 42.80 0.03
CA VAL A 536 -9.89 43.71 1.14
C VAL A 536 -8.50 43.44 1.72
N LEU A 537 -8.18 42.18 2.05
CA LEU A 537 -6.89 41.80 2.64
C LEU A 537 -5.69 42.20 1.78
N ARG A 538 -5.80 42.17 0.44
CA ARG A 538 -4.77 42.66 -0.48
C ARG A 538 -4.48 44.16 -0.37
N GLY A 539 -5.44 44.96 0.09
CA GLY A 539 -5.27 46.40 0.35
C GLY A 539 -4.74 46.74 1.76
N CYS A 540 -4.72 45.76 2.68
CA CYS A 540 -4.52 46.05 4.10
C CYS A 540 -3.07 46.38 4.51
N PRO A 541 -2.88 47.18 5.57
CA PRO A 541 -1.57 47.32 6.22
C PRO A 541 -1.11 46.02 6.87
N ARG A 542 0.13 46.02 7.39
CA ARG A 542 0.59 44.95 8.30
C ARG A 542 -0.26 44.95 9.56
N GLY A 543 -0.74 43.78 9.99
CA GLY A 543 -1.66 43.64 11.11
C GLY A 543 -1.98 42.17 11.43
N ALA A 544 -2.56 41.93 12.60
CA ALA A 544 -3.02 40.62 13.03
C ALA A 544 -4.54 40.61 13.17
N PHE A 545 -5.18 39.56 12.66
CA PHE A 545 -6.64 39.42 12.63
C PHE A 545 -7.06 38.04 13.13
N GLU A 546 -8.04 37.99 14.02
CA GLU A 546 -8.67 36.78 14.52
C GLU A 546 -9.96 36.50 13.73
N ILE A 547 -10.05 35.28 13.21
CA ILE A 547 -11.25 34.75 12.56
C ILE A 547 -11.98 33.90 13.60
N GLY A 548 -13.12 34.39 14.10
CA GLY A 548 -13.90 33.74 15.13
C GLY A 548 -14.98 32.85 14.55
N GLY A 549 -14.96 31.56 14.89
CA GLY A 549 -16.00 30.61 14.53
C GLY A 549 -17.07 30.50 15.63
N HIS A 550 -18.35 30.56 15.25
CA HIS A 550 -19.47 30.34 16.15
C HIS A 550 -20.44 29.27 15.62
N THR A 551 -21.24 28.69 16.52
CA THR A 551 -22.25 27.67 16.25
C THR A 551 -23.52 27.94 17.04
N ASP A 552 -24.64 27.36 16.62
CA ASP A 552 -25.85 27.34 17.43
C ASP A 552 -25.76 26.30 18.58
N SER A 553 -26.76 26.29 19.47
CA SER A 553 -26.75 25.44 20.67
C SER A 553 -27.14 23.98 20.42
N GLN A 554 -27.25 23.51 19.17
CA GLN A 554 -27.52 22.10 18.87
C GLN A 554 -26.21 21.30 18.90
N GLY A 555 -26.11 20.32 19.80
CA GLY A 555 -24.91 19.49 19.98
C GLY A 555 -24.25 19.64 21.36
N GLY A 556 -23.18 18.88 21.58
CA GLY A 556 -22.44 18.91 22.85
C GLY A 556 -21.41 20.05 22.88
N PRO A 557 -21.21 20.76 24.00
CA PRO A 557 -20.33 21.94 24.06
C PRO A 557 -18.91 21.74 23.48
N GLN A 558 -18.27 20.59 23.76
CA GLN A 558 -16.95 20.28 23.17
C GLN A 558 -17.00 19.99 21.66
N ALA A 559 -18.08 19.40 21.16
CA ALA A 559 -18.25 19.14 19.73
C ALA A 559 -18.45 20.45 18.97
N ASN A 560 -19.28 21.34 19.52
CA ASN A 560 -19.58 22.66 18.96
C ASN A 560 -18.33 23.56 18.99
N LEU A 561 -17.55 23.54 20.08
CA LEU A 561 -16.25 24.23 20.15
C LEU A 561 -15.31 23.76 19.03
N ARG A 562 -15.02 22.45 18.95
CA ARG A 562 -14.13 21.87 17.92
C ARG A 562 -14.65 22.10 16.49
N LEU A 563 -15.96 22.11 16.27
CA LEU A 563 -16.56 22.38 14.95
C LEU A 563 -16.38 23.86 14.57
N SER A 564 -16.58 24.77 15.52
CA SER A 564 -16.41 26.21 15.31
C SER A 564 -14.94 26.57 15.02
N GLU A 565 -14.01 25.91 15.71
CA GLU A 565 -12.56 26.05 15.53
C GLU A 565 -12.13 25.61 14.12
N ARG A 566 -12.49 24.39 13.70
CA ARG A 566 -12.20 23.91 12.33
C ARG A 566 -12.81 24.77 11.22
N ARG A 567 -13.95 25.43 11.48
CA ARG A 567 -14.56 26.37 10.51
C ARG A 567 -13.76 27.65 10.37
N ALA A 568 -13.26 28.20 11.48
CA ALA A 568 -12.32 29.32 11.44
C ALA A 568 -11.00 28.91 10.75
N GLU A 569 -10.47 27.73 11.03
CA GLU A 569 -9.26 27.19 10.36
C GLU A 569 -9.45 27.07 8.85
N ALA A 570 -10.61 26.59 8.38
CA ALA A 570 -10.93 26.48 6.96
C ALA A 570 -10.99 27.85 6.25
N VAL A 571 -11.59 28.86 6.89
CA VAL A 571 -11.62 30.24 6.36
C VAL A 571 -10.22 30.86 6.36
N VAL A 572 -9.44 30.67 7.43
CA VAL A 572 -8.03 31.11 7.47
C VAL A 572 -7.21 30.42 6.36
N ALA A 573 -7.46 29.14 6.08
CA ALA A 573 -6.77 28.42 4.99
C ALA A 573 -7.17 28.96 3.61
N ALA A 574 -8.45 29.29 3.40
CA ALA A 574 -8.96 29.84 2.15
C ALA A 574 -8.48 31.28 1.88
N LEU A 575 -8.32 32.11 2.92
CA LEU A 575 -7.85 33.50 2.80
C LEU A 575 -6.32 33.64 2.80
N ARG A 576 -5.57 32.61 3.19
CA ARG A 576 -4.10 32.64 3.27
C ARG A 576 -3.39 32.96 1.93
N PRO A 577 -3.85 32.52 0.74
CA PRO A 577 -3.22 32.88 -0.54
C PRO A 577 -3.36 34.38 -0.87
N GLU A 578 -4.49 35.00 -0.49
CA GLU A 578 -4.77 36.42 -0.75
C GLU A 578 -4.08 37.36 0.27
N ALA A 579 -3.71 36.85 1.44
CA ALA A 579 -3.15 37.64 2.54
C ALA A 579 -1.69 38.07 2.27
N PRO A 580 -1.37 39.38 2.21
CA PRO A 580 0.01 39.86 2.07
C PRO A 580 0.91 39.40 3.23
N ALA A 581 2.22 39.23 3.00
CA ALA A 581 3.17 38.69 4.00
C ALA A 581 3.28 39.47 5.34
N GLY A 582 2.73 40.68 5.40
CA GLY A 582 2.60 41.48 6.63
C GLY A 582 1.31 41.26 7.43
N VAL A 583 0.34 40.55 6.87
CA VAL A 583 -0.92 40.16 7.53
C VAL A 583 -0.70 38.84 8.28
N ARG A 584 -1.33 38.71 9.45
CA ARG A 584 -1.43 37.46 10.21
C ARG A 584 -2.90 37.12 10.41
N LEU A 585 -3.29 35.90 10.05
CA LEU A 585 -4.63 35.37 10.26
C LEU A 585 -4.57 34.24 11.30
N THR A 586 -5.32 34.35 12.39
CA THR A 586 -5.43 33.33 13.43
C THR A 586 -6.87 32.83 13.55
N ALA A 587 -7.07 31.52 13.63
CA ALA A 587 -8.38 30.90 13.80
C ALA A 587 -8.72 30.71 15.28
N ARG A 588 -10.00 30.86 15.66
CA ARG A 588 -10.46 30.56 17.03
C ARG A 588 -11.90 30.04 17.05
N GLY A 589 -12.14 28.99 17.82
CA GLY A 589 -13.49 28.49 18.09
C GLY A 589 -14.10 29.11 19.36
N PHE A 590 -15.32 29.62 19.26
CA PHE A 590 -16.14 30.08 20.39
C PHE A 590 -17.31 29.14 20.71
N GLY A 591 -17.51 28.10 19.90
CA GLY A 591 -18.59 27.13 20.06
C GLY A 591 -19.96 27.78 20.06
N ALA A 592 -20.77 27.46 21.06
CA ALA A 592 -22.11 28.04 21.27
C ALA A 592 -22.14 29.02 22.47
N ALA A 593 -20.98 29.47 22.95
CA ALA A 593 -20.88 30.31 24.16
C ALA A 593 -21.41 31.74 23.95
N GLU A 594 -21.41 32.22 22.71
CA GLU A 594 -21.69 33.63 22.36
C GLU A 594 -22.81 33.73 21.29
N PRO A 595 -24.07 33.42 21.66
CA PRO A 595 -25.22 33.59 20.79
C PRO A 595 -25.58 35.07 20.64
N ILE A 596 -25.80 35.51 19.40
CA ILE A 596 -26.33 36.85 19.07
C ILE A 596 -27.84 36.84 18.77
N ALA A 597 -28.45 35.65 18.80
CA ALA A 597 -29.86 35.42 18.53
C ALA A 597 -30.40 34.23 19.34
N ASP A 598 -31.72 34.15 19.43
CA ASP A 598 -32.43 33.08 20.11
C ASP A 598 -32.24 31.72 19.39
N ASN A 599 -31.74 30.72 20.13
CA ASN A 599 -31.50 29.37 19.61
C ASN A 599 -32.77 28.53 19.45
N ASP A 600 -33.93 28.95 19.96
CA ASP A 600 -35.19 28.22 19.79
C ASP A 600 -35.77 28.40 18.36
N THR A 601 -35.50 29.54 17.73
CA THR A 601 -35.88 29.84 16.33
C THR A 601 -34.88 29.31 15.30
N ALA A 602 -35.33 28.91 14.10
CA ALA A 602 -34.43 28.45 13.04
C ALA A 602 -33.55 29.58 12.49
N GLU A 603 -34.14 30.79 12.44
CA GLU A 603 -33.57 32.05 11.98
C GLU A 603 -32.53 32.58 12.96
N GLY A 604 -32.73 32.38 14.27
CA GLY A 604 -31.75 32.71 15.29
C GLY A 604 -30.60 31.70 15.35
N ARG A 605 -30.87 30.38 15.21
CA ARG A 605 -29.81 29.38 15.01
C ARG A 605 -28.97 29.68 13.77
N ALA A 606 -29.57 30.14 12.67
CA ALA A 606 -28.83 30.58 11.50
C ALA A 606 -27.86 31.73 11.82
N ARG A 607 -28.32 32.80 12.49
CA ARG A 607 -27.48 33.93 12.91
C ARG A 607 -26.38 33.56 13.93
N ASN A 608 -26.57 32.49 14.71
CA ASN A 608 -25.55 32.01 15.65
C ASN A 608 -24.42 31.22 14.96
N ARG A 609 -24.68 30.59 13.80
CA ARG A 609 -23.66 29.90 12.98
C ARG A 609 -22.87 30.87 12.09
N ARG A 610 -22.25 31.89 12.70
CA ARG A 610 -21.51 32.96 12.02
C ARG A 610 -19.99 32.75 12.04
N ILE A 611 -19.31 33.50 11.17
CA ILE A 611 -17.89 33.84 11.29
C ILE A 611 -17.77 35.32 11.71
N THR A 612 -16.81 35.66 12.57
CA THR A 612 -16.40 37.05 12.87
C THR A 612 -14.97 37.30 12.40
N PHE A 613 -14.60 38.58 12.26
CA PHE A 613 -13.29 38.99 11.77
C PHE A 613 -12.84 40.26 12.51
N GLU A 614 -11.83 40.16 13.39
CA GLU A 614 -11.48 41.22 14.35
C GLU A 614 -9.97 41.49 14.37
N VAL A 615 -9.54 42.74 14.63
CA VAL A 615 -8.11 43.07 14.79
C VAL A 615 -7.60 42.66 16.17
N VAL A 616 -6.50 41.90 16.20
CA VAL A 616 -5.79 41.57 17.44
C VAL A 616 -4.70 42.62 17.69
N ALA A 617 -4.87 43.43 18.72
CA ALA A 617 -3.80 44.31 19.21
C ALA A 617 -2.62 43.48 19.75
N GLU A 618 -1.39 43.84 19.36
CA GLU A 618 -0.18 43.05 19.65
C GLU A 618 0.17 43.06 21.15
N ALA A 619 -0.33 42.07 21.89
CA ALA A 619 0.02 41.85 23.28
C ALA A 619 1.44 41.26 23.40
N ALA A 620 2.36 42.02 23.99
CA ALA A 620 3.76 41.62 24.11
C ALA A 620 3.94 40.28 24.86
N ALA A 621 4.52 39.29 24.17
CA ALA A 621 4.84 38.00 24.75
C ALA A 621 5.95 38.11 25.82
N PRO A 622 5.84 37.44 26.97
CA PRO A 622 6.87 37.47 28.01
C PRO A 622 8.11 36.68 27.55
N ALA A 623 9.29 37.32 27.63
CA ALA A 623 10.55 36.67 27.29
C ALA A 623 10.87 35.51 28.25
N THR A 624 11.41 34.41 27.71
CA THR A 624 12.08 33.37 28.51
C THR A 624 13.46 33.07 27.89
N THR A 625 14.45 32.98 28.76
CA THR A 625 15.90 33.03 28.45
C THR A 625 16.41 31.82 27.69
N ALA A 626 17.38 32.03 26.78
CA ALA A 626 18.06 30.95 26.07
C ALA A 626 19.31 30.43 26.83
N ALA A 627 19.32 29.13 27.15
CA ALA A 627 20.50 28.27 27.34
C ALA A 627 20.03 26.80 27.47
N GLY A 628 20.59 25.79 26.80
CA GLY A 628 21.59 25.78 25.73
C GLY A 628 22.47 24.51 25.78
N GLY A 629 22.50 23.70 24.71
CA GLY A 629 23.46 22.59 24.59
C GLY A 629 23.04 21.43 23.67
N ALA A 630 23.98 21.01 22.83
CA ALA A 630 24.09 19.72 22.11
C ALA A 630 22.95 19.27 21.14
N ALA A 631 23.28 19.26 19.85
CA ALA A 631 22.87 18.21 18.92
C ALA A 631 23.82 16.98 19.09
N PRO A 632 23.50 15.76 18.60
CA PRO A 632 23.46 15.50 17.14
C PRO A 632 22.31 14.60 16.64
N ASP A 633 22.20 14.53 15.31
CA ASP A 633 21.62 13.51 14.43
C ASP A 633 20.39 12.67 14.87
N ALA A 634 19.34 12.75 14.04
CA ALA A 634 18.31 11.72 13.91
C ALA A 634 17.82 11.60 12.46
N ALA A 635 18.32 10.58 11.75
CA ALA A 635 17.59 9.95 10.64
C ALA A 635 16.47 9.06 11.23
N PRO A 636 15.40 8.73 10.47
CA PRO A 636 14.13 8.34 11.09
C PRO A 636 14.10 6.91 11.65
N ALA A 637 13.47 6.77 12.82
CA ALA A 637 12.85 5.53 13.26
C ALA A 637 11.35 5.53 12.86
N GLY A 638 10.69 4.42 12.57
CA GLY A 638 11.08 3.02 12.83
C GLY A 638 10.34 2.49 14.07
N GLU A 639 9.50 1.48 13.89
CA GLU A 639 8.63 0.95 14.94
C GLU A 639 9.41 0.21 16.05
N ALA A 640 9.08 0.49 17.32
CA ALA A 640 9.40 -0.40 18.45
C ALA A 640 8.57 -0.11 19.72
N THR A 641 7.58 -0.96 19.98
CA THR A 641 7.35 -1.51 21.34
C THR A 641 8.43 -2.58 21.62
N PRO A 642 8.87 -2.89 22.88
CA PRO A 642 7.97 -3.41 23.93
C PRO A 642 8.39 -3.23 25.43
N GLU A 643 7.52 -3.74 26.33
CA GLU A 643 7.83 -4.33 27.67
C GLU A 643 8.40 -3.42 28.81
N THR A 644 8.47 -3.80 30.11
CA THR A 644 8.26 -5.05 30.92
C THR A 644 7.86 -4.66 32.40
N THR A 645 7.33 -5.45 33.35
CA THR A 645 6.80 -6.85 33.40
C THR A 645 5.55 -7.07 34.31
N PRO A 646 5.56 -6.98 35.69
CA PRO A 646 4.88 -8.02 36.48
C PRO A 646 3.97 -7.64 37.68
N ALA A 647 2.94 -8.46 37.92
CA ALA A 647 2.50 -9.00 39.24
C ALA A 647 1.33 -9.98 39.05
N GLY A 648 1.07 -10.90 40.00
CA GLY A 648 -0.12 -11.77 39.99
C GLY A 648 -0.28 -12.60 41.26
N GLU A 649 -1.52 -13.01 41.57
CA GLU A 649 -1.84 -13.99 42.62
C GLU A 649 -3.16 -14.74 42.31
N ALA A 650 -3.55 -15.72 43.15
CA ALA A 650 -4.22 -16.94 42.69
C ALA A 650 -5.77 -17.04 42.87
N ALA A 651 -6.43 -17.62 41.85
CA ALA A 651 -7.46 -18.69 41.89
C ALA A 651 -8.80 -18.48 42.66
N PRO A 652 -9.83 -19.38 42.59
CA PRO A 652 -10.06 -20.51 41.66
C PRO A 652 -11.47 -20.56 40.99
N GLU A 653 -11.64 -21.50 40.04
CA GLU A 653 -12.83 -22.37 39.81
C GLU A 653 -14.27 -21.83 39.66
N THR A 654 -14.82 -21.94 38.43
CA THR A 654 -16.23 -22.34 38.14
C THR A 654 -16.32 -23.12 36.82
N ALA A 655 -17.32 -23.99 36.69
CA ALA A 655 -17.51 -24.94 35.57
C ALA A 655 -18.00 -24.30 34.23
N PRO A 656 -17.81 -24.96 33.07
CA PRO A 656 -18.22 -24.43 31.76
C PRO A 656 -19.73 -24.48 31.52
N ALA A 657 -20.23 -23.56 30.67
CA ALA A 657 -21.62 -23.54 30.23
C ALA A 657 -21.88 -24.53 29.08
N GLU A 658 -23.09 -25.10 29.09
CA GLU A 658 -23.58 -26.11 28.16
C GLU A 658 -23.98 -25.48 26.81
N VAL A 659 -23.41 -25.98 25.70
CA VAL A 659 -23.72 -25.51 24.34
C VAL A 659 -24.67 -26.49 23.65
N ALA A 660 -25.89 -26.05 23.36
CA ALA A 660 -26.89 -26.85 22.67
C ALA A 660 -26.56 -27.03 21.17
N PRO A 661 -26.78 -28.22 20.59
CA PRO A 661 -26.56 -28.46 19.16
C PRO A 661 -27.65 -27.86 18.28
N LEU A 662 -27.29 -27.48 17.05
CA LEU A 662 -28.22 -27.07 16.00
C LEU A 662 -28.97 -28.30 15.42
N PRO A 663 -30.20 -28.13 14.91
CA PRO A 663 -30.98 -29.23 14.33
C PRO A 663 -30.43 -29.69 12.98
N ALA A 664 -30.72 -30.95 12.61
CA ALA A 664 -30.25 -31.58 11.39
C ALA A 664 -30.95 -31.04 10.13
N GLU A 665 -30.21 -30.95 9.02
CA GLU A 665 -30.77 -30.74 7.69
C GLU A 665 -31.37 -32.03 7.12
N GLY A 666 -32.42 -31.89 6.31
CA GLY A 666 -33.22 -33.01 5.80
C GLY A 666 -32.69 -33.61 4.50
N SER A 667 -32.90 -34.92 4.34
CA SER A 667 -32.72 -35.63 3.08
C SER A 667 -33.67 -35.10 1.99
N GLY A 668 -33.14 -34.80 0.81
CA GLY A 668 -33.89 -34.63 -0.43
C GLY A 668 -33.49 -35.72 -1.42
N ASP A 669 -34.48 -36.46 -1.93
CA ASP A 669 -34.26 -37.63 -2.81
C ASP A 669 -33.78 -37.28 -4.23
N GLU A 670 -33.21 -38.29 -4.89
CA GLU A 670 -32.92 -38.28 -6.32
C GLU A 670 -34.21 -38.28 -7.16
N ASP A 671 -34.26 -37.46 -8.21
CA ASP A 671 -35.25 -37.64 -9.29
C ASP A 671 -34.59 -37.33 -10.64
N VAL A 672 -34.23 -38.39 -11.38
CA VAL A 672 -33.48 -38.31 -12.66
C VAL A 672 -34.32 -38.93 -13.77
N ALA A 673 -34.78 -38.09 -14.70
CA ALA A 673 -35.42 -38.50 -15.94
C ALA A 673 -34.82 -37.75 -17.15
N PRO A 674 -34.53 -38.42 -18.29
CA PRO A 674 -33.83 -37.84 -19.44
C PRO A 674 -34.79 -37.37 -20.54
N LEU A 675 -34.25 -36.70 -21.58
CA LEU A 675 -34.65 -36.66 -23.01
C LEU A 675 -33.99 -35.43 -23.70
N PRO A 676 -33.89 -35.34 -25.03
CA PRO A 676 -33.84 -36.39 -26.07
C PRO A 676 -32.54 -36.28 -26.93
N ALA A 677 -32.46 -37.01 -28.05
CA ALA A 677 -31.40 -36.86 -29.05
C ALA A 677 -31.98 -36.74 -30.48
N GLU A 678 -31.69 -35.61 -31.13
CA GLU A 678 -31.83 -35.32 -32.58
C GLU A 678 -30.74 -34.26 -32.92
N GLY A 679 -30.21 -34.11 -34.14
CA GLY A 679 -30.33 -34.94 -35.34
C GLY A 679 -29.81 -34.22 -36.61
N SER A 680 -28.81 -34.81 -37.29
CA SER A 680 -28.41 -34.67 -38.71
C SER A 680 -28.14 -33.30 -39.38
N GLY A 681 -27.11 -33.26 -40.24
CA GLY A 681 -26.67 -32.11 -41.06
C GLY A 681 -25.15 -32.06 -41.17
N ASP A 682 -24.47 -32.90 -41.98
CA ASP A 682 -24.38 -32.88 -43.46
C ASP A 682 -23.93 -31.52 -44.05
N GLY A 683 -22.79 -31.51 -44.75
CA GLY A 683 -22.10 -30.30 -45.23
C GLY A 683 -20.71 -30.57 -45.84
N ASP A 684 -20.71 -31.15 -47.04
CA ASP A 684 -19.61 -31.58 -47.91
C ASP A 684 -18.27 -30.79 -48.01
N MET A 685 -17.21 -31.55 -48.31
CA MET A 685 -16.02 -31.25 -49.14
C MET A 685 -15.04 -30.11 -48.69
N GLU A 686 -13.74 -30.15 -49.04
CA GLU A 686 -12.98 -30.97 -50.01
C GLU A 686 -11.63 -31.44 -49.43
#